data_AF-A0A5E4BP41-F1
#
_entry.id   AF-A0A5E4BP41-F1
#
_cell.length_a   1.000
_cell.length_b   1.000
_cell.length_c   1.000
_cell.angle_alpha   90.00
_cell.angle_beta   90.00
_cell.angle_gamma   90.00
#
_symmetry.space_group_name_H-M   'P 1'
#
loop_
_entity.id
_entity.type
_entity.pdbx_description
1 polymer ?
#
loop_
_entity_poly.entity_id
_entity_poly.type
_entity_poly.pdbx_seq_one_letter_code
_entity_poly.pdbx_strand_id
1 'polypeptide(L)'
;GKPEKFSFGLLDPPFRVGVPFNIPLEFQDEFGHTSQLITDIQPVLEASGLSLHYEEITKGPNCIIRGVTVKGPVNSCQGKNFNLKVILPGLKEDSQILKIRLLPGPPRHLKVKPDSEILVIENGTAFPFQVEVLDESDNITAQPKLIVHCKFSGAPNLPVYTVDCSSSGTSILTGSTIHVQNIKKDQTLKARIEIPSCKDVSPVEKTIKLLPSSHVARLQIFSVEGQKAIQIKHQDEVNWIAGDVMRNLIFQMYDEGEREINITSALAEKIKVNWTPEINKEHLLQGLLPDVQVPTSVKDMRYCQVSFQDDHVSLESAFTVRPLPDEAKHLKCELKGGKTVQMGQELQGEVVLIVTDQYGNQIPAFSPGCLSALSIAGVGLDNSNLKTTLQENTQSISVRGIKFIPGPPGNKDLCFTWREFSDFIRVQLISGPPAKLLLIDWPELKEPIPVINGRELQNPLTVQLCDQWDNPAPVPHVKINLIKANNLKLMPSNQQHKTDEKGRANLGVFIVVAPRGEHIMQVKAVYNKSTIEGPIVKLMILPDPEKPIRLNVKYDKDACFLAGGVFTDFMVSVISEDDSIIKNINPARISMKMWKLVSSMNRPPANAETFSCNKIKDNDKEDGCFYFRDKVIPNKVGTYCIQFGFMMDKTNVLSSEQVMIDVLPNQPVKLVPEIQPATPAVSNVRSVASRTLVKDLRLSITDEYGNHTGINLVGTIVATIKGFHEEDTDTPLFIGKIRTLEFPFVNGSAEITSLVLAENSPGRDSTEYFIVFEPRLPSLSRTLEPYILPFMFYNDVKKQQQMAALTKEKDQLSKSIVMYRSLFDASKQLLDEIKCQVEEAKLKEAQLRNELKAHNIDIPVTQQIPHIEALLKRKMSEQEELKKKPRRSCTLPNYTKGSGDVLGKIAHLAQIEDDRAAMVISWHLASDMDCVVTLTTDAARRIYDETQDNIEHCETVFGMLLGDTIILDNLDAANHYRKEVVKITHCPTLLTRDGDRIRSNGKFGGLQNKAPPMDKLRGMVFGAPVPKQCLILGEQIDLLQQYRSAVCKLGSVNEDLNGQLEYLHTPDMKKKKQELDEQEKSLKLIEQKLGMTPTRKCNDSLRHSTKVEMTDCPIPPKRMRRETTRQNRIPTKSDV
;
A
#
# COMPACT_ATOMS: atom_id res chain seq x y z
N GLY A 1 77.33 30.18 123.83
CA GLY A 1 78.70 29.62 123.91
C GLY A 1 79.49 29.98 122.67
N LYS A 2 80.80 29.64 122.60
CA LYS A 2 81.55 29.67 121.34
C LYS A 2 80.87 28.72 120.33
N PRO A 3 80.76 29.08 119.04
CA PRO A 3 80.12 28.22 118.05
C PRO A 3 80.94 26.93 117.86
N GLU A 4 80.29 25.77 117.88
CA GLU A 4 80.92 24.46 117.61
C GLU A 4 80.51 23.87 116.26
N LYS A 5 79.32 24.19 115.75
CA LYS A 5 78.78 23.69 114.47
C LYS A 5 77.90 24.72 113.76
N PHE A 6 77.65 24.51 112.46
CA PHE A 6 76.82 25.39 111.63
C PHE A 6 75.87 24.60 110.72
N SER A 7 74.80 25.22 110.22
CA SER A 7 73.86 24.70 109.22
C SER A 7 73.52 25.74 108.14
N PHE A 8 72.96 25.33 107.01
CA PHE A 8 72.53 26.25 105.94
C PHE A 8 71.12 26.80 106.18
N GLY A 9 70.93 28.09 105.91
CA GLY A 9 69.59 28.69 105.80
C GLY A 9 68.92 28.38 104.46
N LEU A 10 67.74 28.96 104.22
CA LEU A 10 66.99 28.79 102.97
C LEU A 10 67.73 29.42 101.78
N LEU A 11 67.93 28.66 100.69
CA LEU A 11 68.41 29.20 99.42
C LEU A 11 67.27 29.27 98.40
N ASP A 12 67.29 30.28 97.54
CA ASP A 12 66.34 30.48 96.44
C ASP A 12 66.89 29.93 95.11
N PRO A 13 66.50 28.71 94.67
CA PRO A 13 66.81 28.22 93.32
C PRO A 13 65.97 28.95 92.25
N PRO A 14 66.39 28.97 90.96
CA PRO A 14 67.44 28.14 90.37
C PRO A 14 68.83 28.77 90.29
N PHE A 15 69.87 27.94 90.45
CA PHE A 15 71.27 28.33 90.26
C PHE A 15 71.71 28.08 88.82
N ARG A 16 72.41 29.03 88.20
CA ARG A 16 72.89 28.92 86.82
C ARG A 16 74.40 29.03 86.74
N VAL A 17 74.99 28.33 85.78
CA VAL A 17 76.42 28.46 85.45
C VAL A 17 76.74 29.93 85.15
N GLY A 18 77.77 30.46 85.82
CA GLY A 18 78.22 31.84 85.65
C GLY A 18 77.35 32.93 86.28
N VAL A 19 76.25 32.58 86.97
CA VAL A 19 75.37 33.55 87.66
C VAL A 19 75.57 33.45 89.18
N PRO A 20 75.93 34.55 89.88
CA PRO A 20 76.21 34.53 91.32
C PRO A 20 74.95 34.32 92.18
N PHE A 21 75.07 33.59 93.30
CA PHE A 21 74.03 33.42 94.33
C PHE A 21 74.60 33.43 95.75
N ASN A 22 73.77 33.52 96.79
CA ASN A 22 74.22 33.65 98.18
C ASN A 22 73.90 32.40 99.02
N ILE A 23 74.76 32.04 99.98
CA ILE A 23 74.58 30.89 100.90
C ILE A 23 74.48 31.39 102.35
N PRO A 24 73.30 31.39 102.98
CA PRO A 24 73.13 31.75 104.39
C PRO A 24 73.58 30.64 105.34
N LEU A 25 74.18 31.01 106.47
CA LEU A 25 74.74 30.13 107.50
C LEU A 25 74.17 30.46 108.90
N GLU A 26 73.83 29.43 109.67
CA GLU A 26 73.33 29.50 111.04
C GLU A 26 74.26 28.74 112.00
N PHE A 27 74.62 29.29 113.16
CA PHE A 27 75.61 28.69 114.09
C PHE A 27 74.99 28.24 115.42
N GLN A 28 75.53 27.16 115.99
CA GLN A 28 75.12 26.61 117.30
C GLN A 28 76.34 26.34 118.20
N ASP A 29 76.20 26.53 119.51
CA ASP A 29 77.22 26.19 120.51
C ASP A 29 77.18 24.71 120.93
N GLU A 30 78.09 24.30 121.84
CA GLU A 30 78.22 22.92 122.33
C GLU A 30 76.95 22.36 123.00
N PHE A 31 76.03 23.23 123.44
CA PHE A 31 74.74 22.86 124.04
C PHE A 31 73.57 22.94 123.06
N GLY A 32 73.83 23.32 121.80
CA GLY A 32 72.81 23.46 120.76
C GLY A 32 72.05 24.79 120.79
N HIS A 33 72.49 25.78 121.58
CA HIS A 33 71.91 27.11 121.54
C HIS A 33 72.49 27.94 120.39
N THR A 34 71.67 28.83 119.81
CA THR A 34 72.10 29.73 118.75
C THR A 34 73.32 30.53 119.18
N SER A 35 74.37 30.47 118.37
CA SER A 35 75.62 31.18 118.59
C SER A 35 75.91 32.13 117.41
N GLN A 36 76.91 32.98 117.58
CA GLN A 36 77.35 33.93 116.56
C GLN A 36 78.83 33.75 116.27
N LEU A 37 79.18 33.87 115.00
CA LEU A 37 80.57 33.81 114.58
C LEU A 37 81.26 35.15 114.89
N ILE A 38 82.14 35.16 115.88
CA ILE A 38 82.87 36.35 116.33
C ILE A 38 84.33 36.33 115.79
N THR A 39 84.85 35.17 115.42
CA THR A 39 86.19 34.98 114.83
C THR A 39 86.18 35.07 113.31
N ASP A 40 87.28 35.59 112.74
CA ASP A 40 87.53 35.59 111.30
C ASP A 40 87.77 34.17 110.78
N ILE A 41 86.77 33.61 110.11
CA ILE A 41 86.86 32.31 109.41
C ILE A 41 86.68 32.55 107.92
N GLN A 42 87.55 31.96 107.10
CA GLN A 42 87.39 31.94 105.64
C GLN A 42 86.73 30.63 105.20
N PRO A 43 85.53 30.67 104.59
CA PRO A 43 84.89 29.48 104.07
C PRO A 43 85.66 28.87 102.90
N VAL A 44 85.74 27.55 102.85
CA VAL A 44 86.21 26.80 101.69
C VAL A 44 85.01 26.08 101.07
N LEU A 45 84.76 26.35 99.78
CA LEU A 45 83.68 25.74 99.01
C LEU A 45 84.26 24.70 98.05
N GLU A 46 83.82 23.45 98.17
CA GLU A 46 84.28 22.33 97.33
C GLU A 46 83.09 21.62 96.67
N ALA A 47 83.13 21.41 95.36
CA ALA A 47 82.21 20.51 94.65
C ALA A 47 82.95 19.82 93.49
N SER A 48 82.81 18.50 93.37
CA SER A 48 83.50 17.74 92.33
C SER A 48 83.04 18.16 90.93
N GLY A 49 83.99 18.59 90.10
CA GLY A 49 83.73 18.98 88.71
C GLY A 49 83.19 20.40 88.51
N LEU A 50 83.16 21.23 89.55
CA LEU A 50 82.78 22.64 89.47
C LEU A 50 83.90 23.53 90.02
N SER A 51 84.14 24.67 89.38
CA SER A 51 84.94 25.76 89.94
C SER A 51 84.02 26.74 90.65
N LEU A 52 84.29 26.97 91.93
CA LEU A 52 83.47 27.77 92.83
C LEU A 52 84.26 28.99 93.29
N HIS A 53 83.66 30.17 93.19
CA HIS A 53 84.22 31.41 93.72
C HIS A 53 83.13 32.14 94.50
N TYR A 54 83.48 32.82 95.58
CA TYR A 54 82.57 33.68 96.33
C TYR A 54 83.22 35.04 96.55
N GLU A 55 82.42 36.07 96.81
CA GLU A 55 82.90 37.45 96.94
C GLU A 55 83.32 37.76 98.39
N GLU A 56 82.42 37.58 99.36
CA GLU A 56 82.67 37.91 100.77
C GLU A 56 81.78 37.11 101.75
N ILE A 57 82.09 37.15 103.06
CA ILE A 57 81.27 36.57 104.14
C ILE A 57 80.85 37.64 105.16
N THR A 58 79.56 37.70 105.52
CA THR A 58 79.04 38.69 106.49
C THR A 58 79.14 38.21 107.95
N LYS A 59 79.54 39.08 108.89
CA LYS A 59 79.61 38.79 110.34
C LYS A 59 78.33 39.24 111.07
N GLY A 60 77.89 38.50 112.09
CA GLY A 60 76.72 38.82 112.92
C GLY A 60 75.70 37.68 113.03
N PRO A 61 74.48 37.93 113.56
CA PRO A 61 73.46 36.88 113.75
C PRO A 61 73.01 36.21 112.44
N ASN A 62 73.14 36.88 111.30
CA ASN A 62 72.78 36.38 109.97
C ASN A 62 74.02 36.32 109.06
N CYS A 63 74.83 35.28 109.21
CA CYS A 63 76.03 35.10 108.41
C CYS A 63 75.68 34.56 107.02
N ILE A 64 76.22 35.14 105.95
CA ILE A 64 75.94 34.75 104.56
C ILE A 64 77.24 34.79 103.76
N ILE A 65 77.51 33.74 102.98
CA ILE A 65 78.52 33.74 101.91
C ILE A 65 77.89 34.38 100.68
N ARG A 66 78.35 35.57 100.28
CA ARG A 66 77.79 36.33 99.17
C ARG A 66 78.54 36.09 97.86
N GLY A 67 77.80 36.17 96.76
CA GLY A 67 78.37 36.19 95.40
C GLY A 67 78.98 34.86 94.93
N VAL A 68 78.44 33.73 95.38
CA VAL A 68 78.90 32.40 94.97
C VAL A 68 78.60 32.17 93.49
N THR A 69 79.64 32.19 92.67
CA THR A 69 79.59 31.90 91.23
C THR A 69 80.13 30.50 90.96
N VAL A 70 79.38 29.74 90.16
CA VAL A 70 79.69 28.34 89.84
C VAL A 70 79.93 28.22 88.35
N LYS A 71 81.09 27.70 87.95
CA LYS A 71 81.38 27.32 86.56
C LYS A 71 81.69 25.83 86.45
N GLY A 72 81.28 25.20 85.34
CA GLY A 72 81.51 23.78 85.09
C GLY A 72 80.44 23.13 84.21
N PRO A 73 80.65 21.86 83.80
CA PRO A 73 79.78 21.18 82.85
C PRO A 73 78.51 20.61 83.49
N VAL A 74 77.37 20.90 82.87
CA VAL A 74 76.03 20.53 83.32
C VAL A 74 75.42 19.43 82.44
N ASN A 75 76.09 19.05 81.35
CA ASN A 75 75.78 17.94 80.42
C ASN A 75 74.44 18.04 79.65
N SER A 76 73.42 18.71 80.17
CA SER A 76 72.15 18.95 79.46
C SER A 76 71.48 20.27 79.85
N CYS A 77 70.56 20.74 79.00
CA CYS A 77 69.74 21.93 79.23
C CYS A 77 68.80 21.82 80.46
N GLN A 78 68.60 20.62 81.02
CA GLN A 78 67.74 20.37 82.18
C GLN A 78 68.44 20.53 83.54
N GLY A 79 69.76 20.72 83.54
CA GLY A 79 70.54 20.88 84.77
C GLY A 79 71.10 19.60 85.34
N LYS A 80 72.04 19.74 86.29
CA LYS A 80 72.69 18.65 86.99
C LYS A 80 72.76 18.96 88.48
N ASN A 81 72.56 17.93 89.30
CA ASN A 81 72.66 18.04 90.75
C ASN A 81 74.12 17.88 91.19
N PHE A 82 74.59 18.75 92.08
CA PHE A 82 75.92 18.73 92.68
C PHE A 82 75.81 18.79 94.21
N ASN A 83 76.75 18.13 94.89
CA ASN A 83 76.93 18.22 96.33
C ASN A 83 78.03 19.25 96.61
N LEU A 84 77.65 20.42 97.12
CA LEU A 84 78.53 21.51 97.51
C LEU A 84 78.91 21.34 98.98
N LYS A 85 80.15 20.96 99.26
CA LYS A 85 80.69 20.91 100.62
C LYS A 85 81.19 22.31 101.00
N VAL A 86 80.66 22.84 102.09
CA VAL A 86 81.11 24.10 102.70
C VAL A 86 81.89 23.74 103.97
N ILE A 87 83.09 24.29 104.10
CA ILE A 87 83.98 24.06 105.24
C ILE A 87 84.26 25.42 105.90
N LEU A 88 84.05 25.50 107.21
CA LEU A 88 84.35 26.65 108.06
C LEU A 88 85.44 26.25 109.07
N PRO A 89 86.73 26.47 108.73
CA PRO A 89 87.85 26.01 109.54
C PRO A 89 87.83 26.58 110.96
N GLY A 90 88.04 25.73 111.97
CA GLY A 90 88.14 26.13 113.38
C GLY A 90 86.89 25.82 114.23
N LEU A 91 85.83 25.28 113.62
CA LEU A 91 84.70 24.67 114.33
C LEU A 91 84.98 23.18 114.60
N LYS A 92 84.29 22.59 115.58
CA LYS A 92 84.44 21.15 115.90
C LYS A 92 83.78 20.27 114.85
N GLU A 93 82.62 20.70 114.36
CA GLU A 93 82.01 20.20 113.13
C GLU A 93 82.22 21.26 112.05
N ASP A 94 83.38 21.21 111.39
CA ASP A 94 83.86 22.24 110.47
C ASP A 94 83.27 22.15 109.06
N SER A 95 82.47 21.13 108.72
CA SER A 95 81.98 20.96 107.36
C SER A 95 80.54 20.47 107.26
N GLN A 96 79.80 21.01 106.28
CA GLN A 96 78.45 20.60 105.90
C GLN A 96 78.31 20.50 104.37
N ILE A 97 77.37 19.69 103.89
CA ILE A 97 77.13 19.46 102.45
C ILE A 97 75.75 19.98 102.06
N LEU A 98 75.70 20.87 101.07
CA LEU A 98 74.51 21.42 100.44
C LEU A 98 74.28 20.81 99.06
N LYS A 99 73.07 20.31 98.77
CA LYS A 99 72.72 19.83 97.43
C LYS A 99 72.16 20.98 96.59
N ILE A 100 72.82 21.31 95.48
CA ILE A 100 72.37 22.33 94.54
C ILE A 100 72.11 21.74 93.15
N ARG A 101 71.06 22.20 92.46
CA ARG A 101 70.84 21.89 91.03
C ARG A 101 71.31 23.09 90.21
N LEU A 102 72.32 22.87 89.38
CA LEU A 102 72.89 23.88 88.50
C LEU A 102 72.32 23.73 87.08
N LEU A 103 71.78 24.80 86.51
CA LEU A 103 71.29 24.89 85.13
C LEU A 103 72.35 25.58 84.24
N PRO A 104 72.35 25.38 82.90
CA PRO A 104 73.23 26.14 82.01
C PRO A 104 73.02 27.66 82.09
N GLY A 105 74.11 28.36 81.81
CA GLY A 105 74.18 29.83 81.78
C GLY A 105 73.56 30.44 80.52
N PRO A 106 73.59 31.78 80.39
CA PRO A 106 73.12 32.45 79.19
C PRO A 106 73.98 32.12 77.95
N PRO A 107 73.42 32.18 76.72
CA PRO A 107 74.13 31.93 75.47
C PRO A 107 75.38 32.81 75.28
N ARG A 108 76.48 32.18 74.85
CA ARG A 108 77.77 32.83 74.58
C ARG A 108 78.40 32.45 73.25
N HIS A 109 78.24 31.20 72.80
CA HIS A 109 78.83 30.70 71.55
C HIS A 109 77.80 30.01 70.66
N LEU A 110 77.98 30.12 69.34
CA LEU A 110 77.21 29.38 68.33
C LEU A 110 78.15 28.45 67.57
N LYS A 111 77.85 27.15 67.55
CA LYS A 111 78.60 26.14 66.82
C LYS A 111 77.77 25.61 65.66
N VAL A 112 78.36 25.55 64.46
CA VAL A 112 77.68 25.09 63.24
C VAL A 112 78.48 23.99 62.56
N LYS A 113 77.83 22.86 62.29
CA LYS A 113 78.37 21.73 61.52
C LYS A 113 77.78 21.70 60.10
N PRO A 114 78.52 21.25 59.06
CA PRO A 114 79.90 20.72 59.11
C PRO A 114 80.97 21.77 59.42
N ASP A 115 82.09 21.34 60.01
CA ASP A 115 83.17 22.22 60.46
C ASP A 115 83.94 22.87 59.29
N SER A 116 83.86 22.30 58.08
CA SER A 116 84.48 22.82 56.85
C SER A 116 84.03 24.26 56.54
N GLU A 117 84.99 25.12 56.16
CA GLU A 117 84.70 26.52 55.78
C GLU A 117 84.18 26.68 54.35
N ILE A 118 84.53 25.75 53.45
CA ILE A 118 84.13 25.74 52.03
C ILE A 118 83.28 24.51 51.73
N LEU A 119 82.12 24.72 51.11
CA LEU A 119 81.16 23.69 50.72
C LEU A 119 80.97 23.71 49.20
N VAL A 120 80.84 22.56 48.53
CA VAL A 120 80.59 22.46 47.08
C VAL A 120 79.21 21.88 46.85
N ILE A 121 78.37 22.58 46.09
CA ILE A 121 76.95 22.28 45.90
C ILE A 121 76.57 22.49 44.42
N GLU A 122 75.62 21.73 43.89
CA GLU A 122 75.06 21.94 42.54
C GLU A 122 73.89 22.94 42.57
N ASN A 123 73.81 23.79 41.55
CA ASN A 123 72.73 24.76 41.37
C ASN A 123 71.35 24.05 41.41
N GLY A 124 70.47 24.46 42.32
CA GLY A 124 69.17 23.81 42.56
C GLY A 124 69.11 22.87 43.77
N THR A 125 70.15 22.80 44.61
CA THR A 125 70.18 21.92 45.80
C THR A 125 69.93 22.69 47.10
N ALA A 126 69.21 22.09 48.08
CA ALA A 126 69.07 22.61 49.45
C ALA A 126 70.10 21.96 50.39
N PHE A 127 70.73 22.73 51.29
CA PHE A 127 71.83 22.22 52.13
C PHE A 127 71.58 22.43 53.64
N PRO A 128 71.54 21.36 54.46
CA PRO A 128 71.26 21.47 55.90
C PRO A 128 72.51 21.82 56.73
N PHE A 129 72.38 22.76 57.66
CA PHE A 129 73.39 23.08 58.69
C PHE A 129 72.92 22.63 60.08
N GLN A 130 73.75 21.95 60.87
CA GLN A 130 73.40 21.62 62.26
C GLN A 130 73.93 22.71 63.19
N VAL A 131 73.08 23.28 64.04
CA VAL A 131 73.41 24.41 64.93
C VAL A 131 73.28 24.03 66.41
N GLU A 132 74.22 24.48 67.24
CA GLU A 132 74.29 24.27 68.69
C GLU A 132 74.61 25.61 69.39
N VAL A 133 73.75 26.03 70.33
CA VAL A 133 73.89 27.27 71.11
C VAL A 133 74.44 26.93 72.50
N LEU A 134 75.59 27.50 72.85
CA LEU A 134 76.39 27.12 74.02
C LEU A 134 76.55 28.28 75.01
N ASP A 135 76.61 27.99 76.30
CA ASP A 135 76.95 28.95 77.36
C ASP A 135 78.47 29.18 77.51
N GLU A 136 78.90 29.96 78.49
CA GLU A 136 80.32 30.28 78.75
C GLU A 136 81.17 29.06 79.17
N SER A 137 80.55 27.93 79.51
CA SER A 137 81.23 26.67 79.87
C SER A 137 80.95 25.55 78.84
N ASP A 138 80.62 25.94 77.60
CA ASP A 138 80.31 25.05 76.47
C ASP A 138 79.13 24.10 76.71
N ASN A 139 78.21 24.43 77.61
CA ASN A 139 76.98 23.66 77.78
C ASN A 139 75.91 24.12 76.79
N ILE A 140 75.17 23.17 76.21
CA ILE A 140 74.00 23.51 75.38
C ILE A 140 72.98 24.26 76.25
N THR A 141 72.67 25.48 75.85
CA THR A 141 71.76 26.37 76.58
C THR A 141 70.50 26.65 75.77
N ALA A 142 69.39 26.66 76.49
CA ALA A 142 68.06 26.91 75.95
C ALA A 142 67.40 28.04 76.73
N GLN A 143 66.95 29.07 76.03
CA GLN A 143 66.16 30.16 76.57
C GLN A 143 65.08 30.59 75.57
N PRO A 144 63.98 31.22 76.02
CA PRO A 144 62.94 31.69 75.12
C PRO A 144 63.49 32.64 74.04
N LYS A 145 63.01 32.49 72.80
CA LYS A 145 63.35 33.33 71.62
C LYS A 145 64.77 33.13 71.06
N LEU A 146 65.34 31.93 71.13
CA LEU A 146 66.60 31.58 70.44
C LEU A 146 66.34 31.14 68.99
N ILE A 147 66.06 32.09 68.11
CA ILE A 147 65.87 31.82 66.68
C ILE A 147 67.20 32.03 65.94
N VAL A 148 67.67 31.00 65.24
CA VAL A 148 68.90 31.05 64.42
C VAL A 148 68.53 31.27 62.96
N HIS A 149 69.19 32.23 62.31
CA HIS A 149 68.97 32.58 60.91
C HIS A 149 70.25 32.34 60.10
N CYS A 150 70.11 31.83 58.88
CA CYS A 150 71.17 31.83 57.87
C CYS A 150 70.74 32.65 56.66
N LYS A 151 71.53 33.68 56.34
CA LYS A 151 71.36 34.51 55.14
C LYS A 151 72.46 34.21 54.14
N PHE A 152 72.07 33.84 52.92
CA PHE A 152 73.02 33.65 51.82
C PHE A 152 73.21 34.97 51.05
N SER A 153 74.44 35.21 50.59
CA SER A 153 74.83 36.41 49.84
C SER A 153 75.80 36.03 48.71
N GLY A 154 75.81 36.81 47.61
CA GLY A 154 76.62 36.53 46.42
C GLY A 154 75.83 36.33 45.11
N ALA A 155 74.50 36.31 45.17
CA ALA A 155 73.58 36.32 44.04
C ALA A 155 72.22 36.94 44.45
N PRO A 156 71.42 37.47 43.50
CA PRO A 156 70.06 37.93 43.79
C PRO A 156 69.12 36.76 44.14
N ASN A 157 68.04 37.05 44.88
CA ASN A 157 66.94 36.12 45.20
C ASN A 157 67.32 34.83 45.94
N LEU A 158 68.37 34.86 46.77
CA LEU A 158 68.76 33.71 47.58
C LEU A 158 67.81 33.49 48.78
N PRO A 159 67.57 32.24 49.21
CA PRO A 159 66.69 31.94 50.33
C PRO A 159 67.26 32.41 51.68
N VAL A 160 66.42 32.40 52.72
CA VAL A 160 66.85 32.59 54.12
C VAL A 160 66.39 31.38 54.91
N TYR A 161 67.31 30.71 55.61
CA TYR A 161 66.95 29.61 56.50
C TYR A 161 66.72 30.13 57.91
N THR A 162 65.73 29.57 58.60
CA THR A 162 65.38 29.97 59.96
C THR A 162 65.03 28.71 60.77
N VAL A 163 65.54 28.61 62.00
CA VAL A 163 65.18 27.50 62.91
C VAL A 163 65.08 27.98 64.36
N ASP A 164 64.11 27.45 65.11
CA ASP A 164 63.92 27.76 66.52
C ASP A 164 64.70 26.78 67.40
N CYS A 165 65.62 27.29 68.23
CA CYS A 165 66.43 26.55 69.19
C CYS A 165 66.00 26.83 70.64
N SER A 166 64.85 27.47 70.89
CA SER A 166 64.43 27.93 72.22
C SER A 166 64.22 26.84 73.26
N SER A 167 63.90 25.61 72.84
CA SER A 167 63.58 24.48 73.73
C SER A 167 64.78 23.57 74.04
N SER A 168 65.64 23.33 73.05
CA SER A 168 66.72 22.34 73.12
C SER A 168 68.12 22.96 73.08
N GLY A 169 68.27 24.19 72.60
CA GLY A 169 69.56 24.80 72.29
C GLY A 169 70.26 24.22 71.05
N THR A 170 69.65 23.27 70.33
CA THR A 170 70.23 22.68 69.11
C THR A 170 69.16 22.26 68.09
N SER A 171 69.43 22.45 66.79
CA SER A 171 68.52 22.06 65.69
C SER A 171 69.21 21.98 64.31
N ILE A 172 68.48 21.58 63.26
CA ILE A 172 68.94 21.56 61.86
C ILE A 172 68.33 22.75 61.11
N LEU A 173 69.19 23.63 60.60
CA LEU A 173 68.88 24.80 59.80
C LEU A 173 68.89 24.45 58.31
N THR A 174 67.70 24.31 57.71
CA THR A 174 67.48 23.98 56.30
C THR A 174 66.30 24.77 55.73
N GLY A 175 66.15 24.82 54.39
CA GLY A 175 65.07 25.53 53.71
C GLY A 175 65.07 25.28 52.20
N SER A 176 64.57 26.25 51.42
CA SER A 176 64.46 26.15 49.95
C SER A 176 65.81 25.95 49.26
N THR A 177 65.79 25.39 48.05
CA THR A 177 66.96 25.15 47.22
C THR A 177 67.71 26.43 46.88
N ILE A 178 69.04 26.35 46.83
CA ILE A 178 69.91 27.45 46.40
C ILE A 178 69.93 27.43 44.86
N HIS A 179 69.28 28.41 44.24
CA HIS A 179 69.22 28.52 42.78
C HIS A 179 69.69 29.90 42.32
N VAL A 180 70.56 29.91 41.32
CA VAL A 180 71.02 31.13 40.64
C VAL A 180 70.89 30.94 39.14
N GLN A 181 70.34 31.94 38.46
CA GLN A 181 70.08 31.87 37.02
C GLN A 181 71.36 32.13 36.20
N ASN A 182 71.50 31.44 35.06
CA ASN A 182 72.55 31.63 34.05
C ASN A 182 73.99 31.31 34.53
N ILE A 183 74.16 30.25 35.31
CA ILE A 183 75.49 29.80 35.73
C ILE A 183 76.16 29.02 34.58
N LYS A 184 77.14 29.64 33.91
CA LYS A 184 77.99 28.94 32.91
C LYS A 184 79.27 28.36 33.49
N LYS A 185 79.72 28.85 34.65
CA LYS A 185 80.93 28.44 35.41
C LYS A 185 80.64 28.52 36.90
N ASP A 186 81.49 27.94 37.73
CA ASP A 186 81.30 27.90 39.19
C ASP A 186 81.14 29.29 39.82
N GLN A 187 80.15 29.45 40.71
CA GLN A 187 79.83 30.70 41.40
C GLN A 187 80.02 30.57 42.91
N THR A 188 80.58 31.59 43.58
CA THR A 188 80.82 31.55 45.03
C THR A 188 79.77 32.37 45.80
N LEU A 189 79.15 31.77 46.81
CA LEU A 189 78.19 32.36 47.75
C LEU A 189 78.73 32.33 49.18
N LYS A 190 78.22 33.21 50.06
CA LYS A 190 78.53 33.24 51.50
C LYS A 190 77.27 33.08 52.33
N ALA A 191 77.30 32.17 53.29
CA ALA A 191 76.23 31.88 54.25
C ALA A 191 76.60 32.46 55.62
N ARG A 192 75.82 33.42 56.13
CA ARG A 192 76.03 34.05 57.44
C ARG A 192 74.96 33.59 58.42
N ILE A 193 75.38 32.96 59.51
CA ILE A 193 74.53 32.29 60.51
C ILE A 193 74.61 33.04 61.83
N GLU A 194 73.47 33.55 62.32
CA GLU A 194 73.42 34.40 63.52
C GLU A 194 72.13 34.20 64.34
N ILE A 195 72.15 34.64 65.60
CA ILE A 195 70.97 34.67 66.49
C ILE A 195 70.57 36.14 66.71
N PRO A 196 69.59 36.68 65.98
CA PRO A 196 69.27 38.10 66.04
C PRO A 196 68.87 38.61 67.43
N SER A 197 68.31 37.73 68.27
CA SER A 197 67.88 38.04 69.64
C SER A 197 69.01 38.08 70.67
N CYS A 198 70.22 37.59 70.36
CA CYS A 198 71.34 37.50 71.30
C CYS A 198 72.60 38.18 70.73
N LYS A 199 72.81 39.46 71.08
CA LYS A 199 73.96 40.25 70.60
C LYS A 199 75.31 39.77 71.16
N ASP A 200 75.29 39.03 72.27
CA ASP A 200 76.49 38.51 72.93
C ASP A 200 77.11 37.30 72.23
N VAL A 201 76.43 36.73 71.22
CA VAL A 201 76.87 35.57 70.44
C VAL A 201 77.34 36.03 69.05
N SER A 202 78.59 35.76 68.69
CA SER A 202 79.13 36.14 67.36
C SER A 202 78.56 35.28 66.23
N PRO A 203 78.24 35.88 65.05
CA PRO A 203 77.84 35.13 63.85
C PRO A 203 78.92 34.16 63.33
N VAL A 204 78.50 33.09 62.66
CA VAL A 204 79.37 32.12 61.96
C VAL A 204 79.18 32.25 60.45
N GLU A 205 80.27 32.38 59.68
CA GLU A 205 80.22 32.47 58.22
C GLU A 205 80.77 31.19 57.54
N LYS A 206 80.15 30.80 56.42
CA LYS A 206 80.58 29.66 55.56
C LYS A 206 80.58 30.07 54.09
N THR A 207 81.50 29.52 53.28
CA THR A 207 81.59 29.78 51.83
C THR A 207 81.04 28.60 51.03
N ILE A 208 80.24 28.85 50.00
CA ILE A 208 79.60 27.84 49.15
C ILE A 208 80.05 28.06 47.70
N LYS A 209 80.61 27.03 47.05
CA LYS A 209 80.88 26.99 45.60
C LYS A 209 79.75 26.25 44.89
N LEU A 210 79.06 26.94 43.99
CA LEU A 210 77.87 26.48 43.26
C LEU A 210 78.24 26.10 41.82
N LEU A 211 77.99 24.86 41.42
CA LEU A 211 78.27 24.35 40.06
C LEU A 211 77.04 24.45 39.14
N PRO A 212 77.20 24.66 37.81
CA PRO A 212 76.10 24.59 36.84
C PRO A 212 75.35 23.25 36.90
N SER A 213 74.05 23.26 36.62
CA SER A 213 73.26 22.03 36.64
C SER A 213 73.63 21.08 35.49
N SER A 214 73.68 19.79 35.80
CA SER A 214 73.83 18.70 34.84
C SER A 214 72.53 18.25 34.17
N HIS A 215 71.39 18.87 34.53
CA HIS A 215 70.08 18.55 33.96
C HIS A 215 69.87 19.16 32.57
N VAL A 216 68.93 18.58 31.80
CA VAL A 216 68.57 19.02 30.44
C VAL A 216 68.03 20.45 30.47
N ALA A 217 68.63 21.34 29.67
CA ALA A 217 68.27 22.75 29.60
C ALA A 217 67.83 23.22 28.20
N ARG A 218 68.22 22.52 27.12
CA ARG A 218 67.92 22.93 25.73
C ARG A 218 67.76 21.75 24.78
N LEU A 219 66.81 21.86 23.83
CA LEU A 219 66.50 20.86 22.79
C LEU A 219 66.57 21.50 21.39
N GLN A 220 67.21 20.84 20.42
CA GLN A 220 67.34 21.29 19.03
C GLN A 220 66.93 20.20 18.04
N ILE A 221 66.40 20.60 16.87
CA ILE A 221 65.97 19.70 15.78
C ILE A 221 66.75 20.03 14.51
N PHE A 222 67.12 19.01 13.75
CA PHE A 222 67.82 19.10 12.47
C PHE A 222 67.12 18.22 11.43
N SER A 223 67.07 18.69 10.17
CA SER A 223 66.72 17.89 8.99
C SER A 223 67.99 17.54 8.23
N VAL A 224 68.16 16.26 7.87
CA VAL A 224 69.33 15.80 7.10
C VAL A 224 68.94 15.60 5.63
N GLU A 225 69.32 16.56 4.79
CA GLU A 225 69.23 16.47 3.34
C GLU A 225 70.63 16.18 2.75
N GLY A 226 70.89 14.92 2.41
CA GLY A 226 72.19 14.49 1.88
C GLY A 226 73.32 14.56 2.92
N GLN A 227 74.40 15.31 2.66
CA GLN A 227 75.54 15.49 3.56
C GLN A 227 75.44 16.73 4.48
N LYS A 228 74.37 17.53 4.39
CA LYS A 228 74.21 18.75 5.20
C LYS A 228 73.05 18.58 6.18
N ALA A 229 73.32 18.79 7.47
CA ALA A 229 72.30 18.92 8.50
C ALA A 229 71.83 20.38 8.58
N ILE A 230 70.55 20.63 8.28
CA ILE A 230 69.93 21.96 8.35
C ILE A 230 69.18 22.04 9.69
N GLN A 231 69.54 23.02 10.52
CA GLN A 231 68.85 23.26 11.78
C GLN A 231 67.44 23.83 11.53
N ILE A 232 66.42 23.20 12.11
CA ILE A 232 65.06 23.73 12.16
C ILE A 232 64.91 24.48 13.48
N LYS A 233 64.69 25.80 13.42
CA LYS A 233 64.45 26.61 14.61
C LYS A 233 63.00 26.48 15.06
N HIS A 234 62.77 26.79 16.34
CA HIS A 234 61.43 26.82 16.89
C HIS A 234 60.57 27.85 16.13
N GLN A 235 59.41 27.39 15.63
CA GLN A 235 58.42 28.08 14.80
C GLN A 235 58.81 28.34 13.33
N ASP A 236 59.80 27.63 12.79
CA ASP A 236 60.13 27.72 11.36
C ASP A 236 59.05 27.10 10.45
N GLU A 237 58.94 27.61 9.22
CA GLU A 237 58.13 27.04 8.14
C GLU A 237 59.02 26.31 7.11
N VAL A 238 58.72 25.03 6.87
CA VAL A 238 59.49 24.17 5.94
C VAL A 238 58.60 23.79 4.75
N ASN A 239 59.05 24.08 3.54
CA ASN A 239 58.32 23.70 2.31
C ASN A 239 58.69 22.28 1.88
N TRP A 240 57.69 21.46 1.51
CA TRP A 240 57.91 20.08 1.04
C TRP A 240 56.91 19.66 -0.04
N ILE A 241 57.17 18.61 -0.80
CA ILE A 241 56.25 18.11 -1.83
C ILE A 241 55.01 17.46 -1.18
N ALA A 242 53.81 17.82 -1.67
CA ALA A 242 52.56 17.27 -1.15
C ALA A 242 52.47 15.74 -1.34
N GLY A 243 52.11 15.03 -0.28
CA GLY A 243 52.01 13.56 -0.28
C GLY A 243 53.35 12.80 -0.17
N ASP A 244 54.48 13.51 -0.07
CA ASP A 244 55.80 12.90 0.19
C ASP A 244 56.09 12.73 1.70
N VAL A 245 57.21 12.09 2.05
CA VAL A 245 57.61 11.80 3.43
C VAL A 245 58.91 12.52 3.79
N MET A 246 58.86 13.39 4.80
CA MET A 246 60.05 14.03 5.36
C MET A 246 60.76 13.06 6.32
N ARG A 247 61.95 12.60 5.92
CA ARG A 247 62.78 11.60 6.62
C ARG A 247 64.02 12.21 7.26
N ASN A 248 64.67 11.44 8.13
CA ASN A 248 65.97 11.78 8.75
C ASN A 248 65.96 13.05 9.61
N LEU A 249 64.91 13.22 10.42
CA LEU A 249 64.87 14.25 11.45
C LEU A 249 65.70 13.79 12.66
N ILE A 250 66.61 14.64 13.14
CA ILE A 250 67.49 14.36 14.29
C ILE A 250 67.23 15.40 15.38
N PHE A 251 67.31 14.99 16.65
CA PHE A 251 67.28 15.91 17.79
C PHE A 251 68.51 15.74 18.70
N GLN A 252 68.89 16.84 19.36
CA GLN A 252 70.00 16.89 20.32
C GLN A 252 69.59 17.66 21.57
N MET A 253 70.12 17.25 22.74
CA MET A 253 69.86 17.87 24.03
C MET A 253 71.15 18.36 24.68
N TYR A 254 71.06 19.49 25.38
CA TYR A 254 72.19 20.14 26.05
C TYR A 254 71.84 20.50 27.49
N ASP A 255 72.83 20.44 28.39
CA ASP A 255 72.70 20.88 29.78
C ASP A 255 72.89 22.40 29.96
N GLU A 256 72.75 22.91 31.19
CA GLU A 256 72.92 24.34 31.54
C GLU A 256 74.35 24.85 31.21
N GLY A 257 75.33 23.96 31.19
CA GLY A 257 76.73 24.22 30.84
C GLY A 257 77.06 24.08 29.35
N GLU A 258 76.05 23.95 28.48
CA GLU A 258 76.18 23.75 27.02
C GLU A 258 76.87 22.43 26.61
N ARG A 259 76.93 21.43 27.49
CA ARG A 259 77.45 20.10 27.17
C ARG A 259 76.35 19.23 26.56
N GLU A 260 76.68 18.47 25.51
CA GLU A 260 75.73 17.53 24.89
C GLU A 260 75.43 16.38 25.86
N ILE A 261 74.13 16.07 26.01
CA ILE A 261 73.65 15.00 26.87
C ILE A 261 73.40 13.77 26.02
N ASN A 262 74.07 12.66 26.35
CA ASN A 262 73.78 11.36 25.76
C ASN A 262 72.37 10.90 26.17
N ILE A 263 71.56 10.55 25.17
CA ILE A 263 70.17 10.17 25.37
C ILE A 263 70.12 8.76 25.97
N THR A 264 69.84 8.69 27.26
CA THR A 264 69.64 7.41 27.96
C THR A 264 68.20 6.92 27.79
N SER A 265 67.95 5.63 28.04
CA SER A 265 66.60 5.07 27.95
C SER A 265 65.57 5.81 28.83
N ALA A 266 65.98 6.32 29.99
CA ALA A 266 65.12 7.08 30.89
C ALA A 266 64.77 8.48 30.35
N LEU A 267 65.66 9.10 29.57
CA LEU A 267 65.40 10.38 28.91
C LEU A 267 64.55 10.20 27.64
N ALA A 268 64.78 9.12 26.88
CA ALA A 268 64.01 8.81 25.67
C ALA A 268 62.51 8.61 25.97
N GLU A 269 62.15 8.01 27.11
CA GLU A 269 60.74 7.84 27.51
C GLU A 269 60.01 9.15 27.83
N LYS A 270 60.76 10.22 28.10
CA LYS A 270 60.22 11.55 28.41
C LYS A 270 60.03 12.44 27.18
N ILE A 271 60.39 11.94 25.99
CA ILE A 271 60.25 12.64 24.72
C ILE A 271 58.93 12.25 24.06
N LYS A 272 58.18 13.25 23.60
CA LYS A 272 56.91 13.08 22.88
C LYS A 272 56.91 13.89 21.60
N VAL A 273 56.25 13.37 20.58
CA VAL A 273 55.97 14.08 19.33
C VAL A 273 54.46 14.08 19.07
N ASN A 274 53.95 15.10 18.37
CA ASN A 274 52.51 15.26 18.14
C ASN A 274 51.99 14.60 16.84
N TRP A 275 52.86 14.19 15.91
CA TRP A 275 52.46 13.67 14.59
C TRP A 275 52.43 12.15 14.47
N THR A 276 52.94 11.42 15.47
CA THR A 276 52.80 9.96 15.55
C THR A 276 52.64 9.50 17.01
N PRO A 277 51.72 8.57 17.30
CA PRO A 277 51.56 7.97 18.63
C PRO A 277 52.60 6.87 18.90
N GLU A 278 53.17 6.27 17.87
CA GLU A 278 54.14 5.17 17.97
C GLU A 278 55.54 5.70 17.68
N ILE A 279 56.41 5.69 18.70
CA ILE A 279 57.78 6.16 18.60
C ILE A 279 58.72 4.97 18.83
N ASN A 280 59.63 4.73 17.88
CA ASN A 280 60.64 3.69 18.02
C ASN A 280 61.69 4.13 19.06
N LYS A 281 61.75 3.42 20.20
CA LYS A 281 62.70 3.72 21.29
C LYS A 281 64.17 3.60 20.85
N GLU A 282 64.49 2.68 19.94
CA GLU A 282 65.86 2.50 19.45
C GLU A 282 66.32 3.69 18.59
N HIS A 283 65.40 4.28 17.82
CA HIS A 283 65.67 5.48 17.02
C HIS A 283 65.87 6.70 17.91
N LEU A 284 65.07 6.86 18.98
CA LEU A 284 65.25 7.95 19.94
C LEU A 284 66.61 7.90 20.66
N LEU A 285 67.10 6.70 21.00
CA LEU A 285 68.43 6.52 21.60
C LEU A 285 69.56 6.97 20.65
N GLN A 286 69.32 6.91 19.34
CA GLN A 286 70.24 7.38 18.29
C GLN A 286 70.02 8.86 17.94
N GLY A 287 69.11 9.56 18.62
CA GLY A 287 68.75 10.95 18.32
C GLY A 287 67.83 11.13 17.12
N LEU A 288 67.23 10.06 16.57
CA LEU A 288 66.35 10.11 15.41
C LEU A 288 64.88 10.32 15.83
N LEU A 289 64.20 11.25 15.16
CA LEU A 289 62.77 11.48 15.28
C LEU A 289 61.98 10.68 14.22
N PRO A 290 60.70 10.38 14.46
CA PRO A 290 59.85 9.71 13.46
C PRO A 290 59.59 10.55 12.22
N ASP A 291 59.47 9.89 11.07
CA ASP A 291 59.14 10.50 9.79
C ASP A 291 57.83 11.31 9.83
N VAL A 292 57.80 12.44 9.14
CA VAL A 292 56.61 13.29 9.01
C VAL A 292 55.98 13.07 7.64
N GLN A 293 54.75 12.56 7.62
CA GLN A 293 53.94 12.47 6.40
C GLN A 293 53.46 13.86 5.99
N VAL A 294 53.74 14.31 4.77
CA VAL A 294 53.30 15.62 4.30
C VAL A 294 51.87 15.54 3.77
N PRO A 295 50.96 16.46 4.15
CA PRO A 295 49.59 16.48 3.61
C PRO A 295 49.56 16.51 2.07
N THR A 296 48.56 15.86 1.47
CA THR A 296 48.40 15.79 0.01
C THR A 296 47.82 17.07 -0.59
N SER A 297 47.29 17.98 0.24
CA SER A 297 46.69 19.26 -0.19
C SER A 297 47.59 20.43 0.18
N VAL A 298 47.87 21.31 -0.78
CA VAL A 298 48.67 22.54 -0.55
C VAL A 298 48.01 23.55 0.40
N LYS A 299 46.74 23.34 0.73
CA LYS A 299 46.00 24.16 1.70
C LYS A 299 46.13 23.64 3.14
N ASP A 300 46.59 22.41 3.32
CA ASP A 300 46.63 21.73 4.62
C ASP A 300 48.04 21.81 5.20
N MET A 301 48.27 22.78 6.10
CA MET A 301 49.55 22.97 6.77
C MET A 301 49.64 22.06 8.00
N ARG A 302 50.78 21.37 8.19
CA ARG A 302 50.96 20.43 9.30
C ARG A 302 51.90 20.97 10.37
N TYR A 303 51.38 21.17 11.59
CA TYR A 303 52.15 21.60 12.75
C TYR A 303 52.81 20.41 13.47
N CYS A 304 54.14 20.45 13.56
CA CYS A 304 54.97 19.39 14.15
C CYS A 304 55.64 19.90 15.43
N GLN A 305 55.43 19.22 16.55
CA GLN A 305 55.99 19.57 17.86
C GLN A 305 56.71 18.39 18.50
N VAL A 306 57.91 18.65 19.03
CA VAL A 306 58.70 17.76 19.88
C VAL A 306 58.76 18.36 21.27
N SER A 307 58.36 17.59 22.29
CA SER A 307 58.41 18.00 23.69
C SER A 307 59.21 17.01 24.54
N PHE A 308 59.90 17.55 25.54
CA PHE A 308 60.62 16.81 26.55
C PHE A 308 60.18 17.32 27.92
N GLN A 309 59.70 16.42 28.79
CA GLN A 309 59.21 16.78 30.12
C GLN A 309 59.82 15.90 31.19
N ASP A 310 60.51 16.52 32.14
CA ASP A 310 61.06 15.90 33.34
C ASP A 310 60.58 16.63 34.61
N ASP A 311 60.83 16.08 35.79
CA ASP A 311 60.51 16.64 37.10
C ASP A 311 61.14 18.03 37.32
N HIS A 312 62.17 18.36 36.56
CA HIS A 312 62.93 19.61 36.67
C HIS A 312 62.66 20.62 35.55
N VAL A 313 62.34 20.17 34.32
CA VAL A 313 62.29 21.04 33.12
C VAL A 313 61.25 20.53 32.10
N SER A 314 60.52 21.45 31.47
CA SER A 314 59.66 21.20 30.31
C SER A 314 60.17 21.99 29.10
N LEU A 315 60.69 21.31 28.08
CA LEU A 315 61.19 21.90 26.84
C LEU A 315 60.30 21.54 25.65
N GLU A 316 60.17 22.47 24.71
CA GLU A 316 59.48 22.23 23.44
C GLU A 316 60.21 22.86 22.26
N SER A 317 60.16 22.20 21.10
CA SER A 317 60.58 22.74 19.81
C SER A 317 59.55 22.34 18.75
N ALA A 318 59.14 23.28 17.89
CA ALA A 318 58.06 23.08 16.94
C ALA A 318 58.36 23.73 15.58
N PHE A 319 57.74 23.24 14.51
CA PHE A 319 57.84 23.78 13.15
C PHE A 319 56.59 23.43 12.33
N THR A 320 56.35 24.13 11.22
CA THR A 320 55.19 23.90 10.35
C THR A 320 55.64 23.44 8.97
N VAL A 321 55.07 22.34 8.49
CA VAL A 321 55.32 21.82 7.14
C VAL A 321 54.25 22.37 6.18
N ARG A 322 54.70 23.04 5.13
CA ARG A 322 53.86 23.61 4.06
C ARG A 322 53.99 22.79 2.78
N PRO A 323 52.91 22.12 2.31
CA PRO A 323 52.96 21.33 1.08
C PRO A 323 53.01 22.19 -0.18
N LEU A 324 53.80 21.76 -1.17
CA LEU A 324 53.90 22.30 -2.52
C LEU A 324 53.26 21.33 -3.53
N PRO A 325 52.68 21.84 -4.64
CA PRO A 325 52.14 20.97 -5.69
C PRO A 325 53.20 20.02 -6.25
N ASP A 326 52.81 18.78 -6.51
CA ASP A 326 53.63 17.76 -7.18
C ASP A 326 53.61 17.98 -8.72
N GLU A 327 54.27 17.11 -9.49
CA GLU A 327 54.33 17.19 -10.95
C GLU A 327 52.95 17.10 -11.62
N ALA A 328 52.82 17.71 -12.81
CA ALA A 328 51.58 17.74 -13.57
C ALA A 328 51.16 16.34 -14.05
N LYS A 329 49.93 15.95 -13.70
CA LYS A 329 49.41 14.60 -14.02
C LYS A 329 48.02 14.59 -14.62
N HIS A 330 47.18 15.58 -14.30
CA HIS A 330 45.79 15.63 -14.75
C HIS A 330 45.44 17.00 -15.32
N LEU A 331 44.73 17.02 -16.44
CA LEU A 331 43.94 18.16 -16.88
C LEU A 331 42.57 18.03 -16.23
N LYS A 332 42.05 19.10 -15.62
CA LYS A 332 40.73 19.11 -15.00
C LYS A 332 39.89 20.24 -15.58
N CYS A 333 38.67 19.91 -15.98
CA CYS A 333 37.72 20.83 -16.58
C CYS A 333 36.60 21.17 -15.58
N GLU A 334 36.41 22.46 -15.30
CA GLU A 334 35.37 22.96 -14.39
C GLU A 334 34.38 23.84 -15.15
N LEU A 335 33.09 23.45 -15.15
CA LEU A 335 32.04 24.26 -15.75
C LEU A 335 31.58 25.37 -14.79
N LYS A 336 31.76 26.63 -15.17
CA LYS A 336 31.22 27.81 -14.48
C LYS A 336 29.94 28.27 -15.19
N GLY A 337 28.79 27.78 -14.72
CA GLY A 337 27.47 28.10 -15.27
C GLY A 337 26.51 26.92 -15.21
N GLY A 338 25.38 27.03 -15.92
CA GLY A 338 24.42 25.94 -16.05
C GLY A 338 24.95 24.82 -16.96
N LYS A 339 24.58 23.57 -16.70
CA LYS A 339 24.99 22.39 -17.51
C LYS A 339 24.11 22.19 -18.76
N THR A 340 23.10 23.01 -18.96
CA THR A 340 22.07 22.85 -20.00
C THR A 340 22.31 23.80 -21.17
N VAL A 341 22.25 23.27 -22.39
CA VAL A 341 22.29 24.02 -23.65
C VAL A 341 20.95 23.85 -24.35
N GLN A 342 20.28 24.95 -24.68
CA GLN A 342 19.07 24.89 -25.50
C GLN A 342 19.43 24.82 -26.98
N MET A 343 18.73 23.96 -27.73
CA MET A 343 19.03 23.77 -29.16
C MET A 343 18.96 25.09 -29.93
N GLY A 344 20.03 25.40 -30.68
CA GLY A 344 20.19 26.66 -31.41
C GLY A 344 20.81 27.82 -30.61
N GLN A 345 20.99 27.67 -29.30
CA GLN A 345 21.64 28.66 -28.43
C GLN A 345 23.03 28.19 -27.96
N GLU A 346 23.82 29.11 -27.41
CA GLU A 346 25.13 28.83 -26.79
C GLU A 346 24.96 28.44 -25.31
N LEU A 347 25.90 27.63 -24.80
CA LEU A 347 26.01 27.29 -23.38
C LEU A 347 26.17 28.56 -22.54
N GLN A 348 25.27 28.77 -21.58
CA GLN A 348 25.31 29.89 -20.65
C GLN A 348 26.37 29.63 -19.57
N GLY A 349 27.61 30.04 -19.83
CA GLY A 349 28.74 29.88 -18.91
C GLY A 349 30.09 29.79 -19.62
N GLU A 350 31.10 29.41 -18.86
CA GLU A 350 32.44 29.12 -19.38
C GLU A 350 32.97 27.80 -18.80
N VAL A 351 33.78 27.07 -19.57
CA VAL A 351 34.55 25.93 -19.07
C VAL A 351 35.95 26.41 -18.75
N VAL A 352 36.38 26.21 -17.50
CA VAL A 352 37.73 26.56 -17.04
C VAL A 352 38.58 25.30 -16.95
N LEU A 353 39.71 25.32 -17.65
CA LEU A 353 40.69 24.25 -17.65
C LEU A 353 41.83 24.60 -16.70
N ILE A 354 42.15 23.68 -15.81
CA ILE A 354 43.27 23.77 -14.85
C ILE A 354 44.13 22.51 -14.96
N VAL A 355 45.44 22.68 -14.86
CA VAL A 355 46.37 21.55 -14.71
C VAL A 355 46.54 21.28 -13.22
N THR A 356 46.46 20.01 -12.85
CA THR A 356 46.59 19.56 -11.47
C THR A 356 47.61 18.44 -11.33
N ASP A 357 48.19 18.34 -10.14
CA ASP A 357 49.02 17.21 -9.76
C ASP A 357 48.18 15.94 -9.51
N GLN A 358 48.82 14.88 -9.02
CA GLN A 358 48.14 13.63 -8.72
C GLN A 358 47.11 13.70 -7.57
N TYR A 359 47.19 14.74 -6.75
CA TYR A 359 46.33 14.98 -5.59
C TYR A 359 45.30 16.10 -5.82
N GLY A 360 45.25 16.67 -7.03
CA GLY A 360 44.30 17.71 -7.41
C GLY A 360 44.74 19.13 -7.06
N ASN A 361 45.99 19.34 -6.69
CA ASN A 361 46.53 20.68 -6.44
C ASN A 361 46.81 21.38 -7.78
N GLN A 362 46.44 22.66 -7.87
CA GLN A 362 46.60 23.43 -9.10
C GLN A 362 48.07 23.74 -9.39
N ILE A 363 48.48 23.50 -10.64
CA ILE A 363 49.82 23.79 -11.12
C ILE A 363 49.75 24.96 -12.12
N PRO A 364 50.61 25.97 -11.95
CA PRO A 364 50.78 27.08 -12.88
C PRO A 364 51.47 26.62 -14.19
N ALA A 365 50.73 25.97 -15.10
CA ALA A 365 51.29 25.30 -16.29
C ALA A 365 50.96 25.99 -17.64
N PHE A 366 49.94 26.85 -17.69
CA PHE A 366 49.51 27.46 -18.95
C PHE A 366 50.26 28.77 -19.26
N SER A 367 50.77 28.87 -20.48
CA SER A 367 51.40 30.07 -21.06
C SER A 367 50.64 30.53 -22.31
N PRO A 368 50.87 31.75 -22.84
CA PRO A 368 50.17 32.24 -24.03
C PRO A 368 50.27 31.32 -25.27
N GLY A 369 51.37 30.57 -25.41
CA GLY A 369 51.55 29.59 -26.48
C GLY A 369 50.67 28.33 -26.36
N CYS A 370 50.14 28.04 -25.16
CA CYS A 370 49.36 26.83 -24.88
C CYS A 370 47.99 26.81 -25.56
N LEU A 371 47.43 27.98 -25.92
CA LEU A 371 46.13 28.09 -26.59
C LEU A 371 46.12 27.38 -27.95
N SER A 372 47.24 27.42 -28.67
CA SER A 372 47.38 26.77 -29.99
C SER A 372 47.43 25.23 -29.90
N ALA A 373 47.76 24.67 -28.73
CA ALA A 373 47.89 23.24 -28.49
C ALA A 373 46.65 22.61 -27.83
N LEU A 374 45.63 23.40 -27.49
CA LEU A 374 44.40 22.93 -26.89
C LEU A 374 43.41 22.47 -27.97
N SER A 375 42.95 21.22 -27.87
CA SER A 375 41.93 20.65 -28.74
C SER A 375 40.63 20.45 -27.97
N ILE A 376 39.50 20.80 -28.59
CA ILE A 376 38.15 20.62 -28.04
C ILE A 376 37.37 19.79 -29.05
N ALA A 377 36.87 18.63 -28.63
CA ALA A 377 36.12 17.72 -29.46
C ALA A 377 34.82 17.30 -28.78
N GLY A 378 33.74 17.18 -29.54
CA GLY A 378 32.46 16.70 -29.02
C GLY A 378 31.52 16.33 -30.15
N VAL A 379 30.70 15.31 -29.94
CA VAL A 379 29.77 14.84 -30.97
C VAL A 379 28.71 15.91 -31.22
N GLY A 380 28.71 16.47 -32.43
CA GLY A 380 27.77 17.53 -32.83
C GLY A 380 28.15 18.92 -32.32
N LEU A 381 29.39 19.14 -31.85
CA LEU A 381 29.90 20.46 -31.47
C LEU A 381 30.10 21.34 -32.72
N ASP A 382 29.62 22.57 -32.65
CA ASP A 382 29.85 23.60 -33.66
C ASP A 382 31.10 24.41 -33.29
N ASN A 383 32.17 24.22 -34.06
CA ASN A 383 33.46 24.87 -33.80
C ASN A 383 33.52 26.34 -34.23
N SER A 384 32.51 26.85 -34.95
CA SER A 384 32.56 28.21 -35.52
C SER A 384 32.50 29.32 -34.48
N ASN A 385 31.92 29.07 -33.30
CA ASN A 385 31.69 30.06 -32.25
C ASN A 385 32.59 29.91 -31.01
N LEU A 386 33.47 28.90 -30.99
CA LEU A 386 34.34 28.62 -29.84
C LEU A 386 35.39 29.74 -29.63
N LYS A 387 35.49 30.23 -28.40
CA LYS A 387 36.47 31.23 -27.97
C LYS A 387 37.25 30.71 -26.77
N THR A 388 38.57 30.65 -26.90
CA THR A 388 39.49 30.22 -25.82
C THR A 388 40.34 31.40 -25.35
N THR A 389 40.35 31.71 -24.06
CA THR A 389 41.12 32.80 -23.47
C THR A 389 41.96 32.32 -22.29
N LEU A 390 43.18 32.81 -22.15
CA LEU A 390 44.04 32.54 -20.99
C LEU A 390 43.73 33.55 -19.87
N GLN A 391 43.47 33.07 -18.66
CA GLN A 391 43.30 33.91 -17.47
C GLN A 391 44.64 34.02 -16.73
N GLU A 392 45.29 35.18 -16.83
CA GLU A 392 46.64 35.40 -16.28
C GLU A 392 46.68 35.29 -14.74
N ASN A 393 45.66 35.80 -14.05
CA ASN A 393 45.61 35.80 -12.58
C ASN A 393 45.51 34.41 -11.97
N THR A 394 44.86 33.48 -12.67
CA THR A 394 44.57 32.12 -12.18
C THR A 394 45.36 31.06 -12.93
N GLN A 395 46.15 31.44 -13.94
CA GLN A 395 46.82 30.55 -14.88
C GLN A 395 45.94 29.37 -15.33
N SER A 396 44.74 29.70 -15.81
CA SER A 396 43.74 28.75 -16.29
C SER A 396 43.23 29.16 -17.68
N ILE A 397 42.73 28.21 -18.49
CA ILE A 397 42.15 28.53 -19.80
C ILE A 397 40.63 28.54 -19.68
N SER A 398 39.97 29.61 -20.12
CA SER A 398 38.52 29.72 -20.23
C SER A 398 38.06 29.44 -21.67
N VAL A 399 37.06 28.59 -21.82
CA VAL A 399 36.42 28.24 -23.08
C VAL A 399 34.96 28.72 -23.05
N ARG A 400 34.57 29.52 -24.05
CA ARG A 400 33.22 30.07 -24.24
C ARG A 400 32.73 29.82 -25.66
N GLY A 401 31.42 30.04 -25.89
CA GLY A 401 30.81 29.90 -27.22
C GLY A 401 30.54 28.44 -27.64
N ILE A 402 30.37 27.55 -26.65
CA ILE A 402 30.02 26.14 -26.89
C ILE A 402 28.59 26.08 -27.42
N LYS A 403 28.43 25.59 -28.65
CA LYS A 403 27.14 25.44 -29.34
C LYS A 403 27.09 24.09 -30.04
N PHE A 404 25.90 23.50 -30.15
CA PHE A 404 25.72 22.22 -30.85
C PHE A 404 24.92 22.41 -32.14
N ILE A 405 25.26 21.60 -33.15
CA ILE A 405 24.51 21.45 -34.40
C ILE A 405 23.15 20.79 -34.07
N PRO A 406 22.04 21.19 -34.71
CA PRO A 406 20.73 20.58 -34.49
C PRO A 406 20.73 19.06 -34.60
N GLY A 407 20.15 18.39 -33.61
CA GLY A 407 20.10 16.93 -33.51
C GLY A 407 19.29 16.45 -32.30
N PRO A 408 19.33 15.14 -31.97
CA PRO A 408 18.58 14.60 -30.85
C PRO A 408 19.06 15.19 -29.51
N PRO A 409 18.13 15.69 -28.66
CA PRO A 409 18.42 16.10 -27.30
C PRO A 409 19.04 14.98 -26.47
N GLY A 410 19.80 15.34 -25.44
CA GLY A 410 20.45 14.39 -24.55
C GLY A 410 21.81 14.86 -24.08
N ASN A 411 22.53 13.96 -23.42
CA ASN A 411 23.85 14.23 -22.91
C ASN A 411 24.87 14.29 -24.06
N LYS A 412 25.66 15.36 -24.10
CA LYS A 412 26.77 15.55 -25.03
C LYS A 412 28.06 15.66 -24.23
N ASP A 413 29.01 14.80 -24.55
CA ASP A 413 30.33 14.79 -23.90
C ASP A 413 31.30 15.64 -24.72
N LEU A 414 31.94 16.59 -24.05
CA LEU A 414 32.98 17.47 -24.58
C LEU A 414 34.32 17.03 -24.03
N CYS A 415 35.23 16.64 -24.91
CA CYS A 415 36.61 16.29 -24.61
C CYS A 415 37.50 17.51 -24.78
N PHE A 416 38.28 17.82 -23.74
CA PHE A 416 39.32 18.84 -23.77
C PHE A 416 40.66 18.12 -23.69
N THR A 417 41.53 18.34 -24.67
CA THR A 417 42.84 17.68 -24.75
C THR A 417 43.94 18.72 -24.86
N TRP A 418 44.95 18.64 -23.99
CA TRP A 418 46.13 19.48 -24.02
C TRP A 418 47.37 18.62 -23.75
N ARG A 419 48.24 18.53 -24.76
CA ARG A 419 49.38 17.58 -24.80
C ARG A 419 48.92 16.12 -24.55
N GLU A 420 49.50 15.43 -23.58
CA GLU A 420 49.13 14.07 -23.15
C GLU A 420 47.91 14.00 -22.22
N PHE A 421 47.40 15.14 -21.74
CA PHE A 421 46.29 15.17 -20.78
C PHE A 421 44.95 15.42 -21.46
N SER A 422 43.92 14.69 -21.03
CA SER A 422 42.55 14.84 -21.50
C SER A 422 41.54 14.72 -20.38
N ASP A 423 40.46 15.51 -20.44
CA ASP A 423 39.33 15.40 -19.51
C ASP A 423 38.02 15.78 -20.22
N PHE A 424 36.88 15.37 -19.64
CA PHE A 424 35.58 15.42 -20.28
C PHE A 424 34.53 16.14 -19.44
N ILE A 425 33.73 16.99 -20.07
CA ILE A 425 32.53 17.57 -19.47
C ILE A 425 31.30 17.07 -20.22
N ARG A 426 30.32 16.59 -19.45
CA ARG A 426 28.98 16.27 -19.94
C ARG A 426 28.07 17.47 -19.81
N VAL A 427 27.52 17.93 -20.92
CA VAL A 427 26.47 18.96 -20.98
C VAL A 427 25.16 18.36 -21.49
N GLN A 428 24.03 18.87 -21.03
CA GLN A 428 22.71 18.40 -21.41
C GLN A 428 22.12 19.29 -22.51
N LEU A 429 22.01 18.76 -23.72
CA LEU A 429 21.34 19.43 -24.82
C LEU A 429 19.83 19.22 -24.70
N ILE A 430 19.07 20.29 -24.52
CA ILE A 430 17.60 20.27 -24.44
C ILE A 430 16.98 20.79 -25.74
N SER A 431 15.74 20.37 -26.00
CA SER A 431 14.94 20.81 -27.15
C SER A 431 14.84 22.34 -27.25
N GLY A 432 14.69 22.83 -28.46
CA GLY A 432 14.48 24.26 -28.73
C GLY A 432 13.15 24.80 -28.17
N PRO A 433 12.90 26.11 -28.33
CA PRO A 433 11.59 26.69 -28.02
C PRO A 433 10.48 26.04 -28.87
N PRO A 434 9.26 25.91 -28.34
CA PRO A 434 8.18 25.21 -29.03
C PRO A 434 7.73 25.96 -30.28
N ALA A 435 7.63 25.24 -31.38
CA ALA A 435 7.32 25.78 -32.71
C ALA A 435 6.29 24.95 -33.49
N LYS A 436 6.08 23.68 -33.14
CA LYS A 436 5.18 22.76 -33.85
C LYS A 436 4.28 21.98 -32.87
N LEU A 437 3.17 21.47 -33.40
CA LEU A 437 2.27 20.54 -32.70
C LEU A 437 2.16 19.25 -33.50
N LEU A 438 2.29 18.11 -32.82
CA LEU A 438 2.08 16.79 -33.40
C LEU A 438 0.99 16.03 -32.64
N LEU A 439 0.22 15.20 -33.35
CA LEU A 439 -0.69 14.25 -32.73
C LEU A 439 0.05 12.93 -32.49
N ILE A 440 0.04 12.44 -31.25
CA ILE A 440 0.68 11.17 -30.86
C ILE A 440 -0.32 10.03 -31.11
N ASP A 441 0.15 8.90 -31.65
CA ASP A 441 -0.66 7.67 -31.86
C ASP A 441 -1.89 7.89 -32.76
N TRP A 442 -1.79 8.84 -33.70
CA TRP A 442 -2.82 9.11 -34.71
C TRP A 442 -2.36 8.63 -36.10
N PRO A 443 -3.27 8.10 -36.92
CA PRO A 443 -2.96 7.67 -38.29
C PRO A 443 -2.52 8.87 -39.16
N GLU A 444 -1.83 8.58 -40.26
CA GLU A 444 -1.45 9.62 -41.23
C GLU A 444 -2.69 10.39 -41.70
N LEU A 445 -2.74 11.70 -41.45
CA LEU A 445 -3.90 12.57 -41.74
C LEU A 445 -4.10 12.87 -43.24
N LYS A 446 -3.59 12.01 -44.13
CA LYS A 446 -3.75 12.14 -45.58
C LYS A 446 -5.18 11.80 -46.01
N GLU A 447 -5.80 10.83 -45.35
CA GLU A 447 -7.17 10.38 -45.63
C GLU A 447 -8.14 10.76 -44.49
N PRO A 448 -9.44 11.00 -44.80
CA PRO A 448 -10.43 11.30 -43.77
C PRO A 448 -10.73 10.06 -42.91
N ILE A 449 -10.78 10.26 -41.59
CA ILE A 449 -10.93 9.18 -40.61
C ILE A 449 -12.42 8.81 -40.47
N PRO A 450 -12.82 7.55 -40.71
CA PRO A 450 -14.21 7.12 -40.58
C PRO A 450 -14.63 7.07 -39.11
N VAL A 451 -15.76 7.69 -38.77
CA VAL A 451 -16.31 7.72 -37.41
C VAL A 451 -17.81 7.45 -37.45
N ILE A 452 -18.28 6.53 -36.62
CA ILE A 452 -19.71 6.25 -36.50
C ILE A 452 -20.36 7.31 -35.60
N ASN A 453 -21.45 7.92 -36.06
CA ASN A 453 -22.15 8.96 -35.32
C ASN A 453 -22.58 8.48 -33.92
N GLY A 454 -22.21 9.23 -32.87
CA GLY A 454 -22.53 8.90 -31.49
C GLY A 454 -21.62 7.87 -30.82
N ARG A 455 -20.59 7.36 -31.52
CA ARG A 455 -19.54 6.51 -30.91
C ARG A 455 -18.30 7.32 -30.53
N GLU A 456 -17.49 6.71 -29.66
CA GLU A 456 -16.19 7.23 -29.24
C GLU A 456 -15.15 7.14 -30.36
N LEU A 457 -14.25 8.13 -30.44
CA LEU A 457 -13.07 8.05 -31.28
C LEU A 457 -12.18 6.88 -30.84
N GLN A 458 -11.64 6.12 -31.80
CA GLN A 458 -10.78 4.97 -31.50
C GLN A 458 -9.49 5.37 -30.77
N ASN A 459 -8.93 6.54 -31.11
CA ASN A 459 -7.68 7.03 -30.53
C ASN A 459 -7.95 8.30 -29.70
N PRO A 460 -7.39 8.40 -28.48
CA PRO A 460 -7.45 9.62 -27.70
C PRO A 460 -6.71 10.74 -28.42
N LEU A 461 -7.22 11.96 -28.35
CA LEU A 461 -6.59 13.11 -28.99
C LEU A 461 -5.45 13.63 -28.10
N THR A 462 -4.24 13.09 -28.27
CA THR A 462 -3.05 13.51 -27.50
C THR A 462 -2.13 14.35 -28.37
N VAL A 463 -1.78 15.53 -27.88
CA VAL A 463 -0.99 16.54 -28.61
C VAL A 463 0.37 16.68 -27.94
N GLN A 464 1.44 16.64 -28.73
CA GLN A 464 2.81 16.93 -28.30
C GLN A 464 3.24 18.30 -28.81
N LEU A 465 3.69 19.15 -27.90
CA LEU A 465 4.47 20.34 -28.23
C LEU A 465 5.86 19.90 -28.70
N CYS A 466 6.30 20.37 -29.87
CA CYS A 466 7.63 20.11 -30.40
C CYS A 466 8.36 21.40 -30.76
N ASP A 467 9.69 21.35 -30.77
CA ASP A 467 10.52 22.40 -31.37
C ASP A 467 10.47 22.33 -32.91
N GLN A 468 11.21 23.22 -33.58
CA GLN A 468 11.23 23.28 -35.06
C GLN A 468 11.87 22.04 -35.71
N TRP A 469 12.63 21.24 -34.95
CA TRP A 469 13.32 20.03 -35.39
C TRP A 469 12.59 18.76 -34.94
N ASP A 470 11.31 18.86 -34.60
CA ASP A 470 10.42 17.77 -34.22
C ASP A 470 10.80 17.07 -32.90
N ASN A 471 11.64 17.70 -32.07
CA ASN A 471 11.93 17.19 -30.73
C ASN A 471 10.83 17.60 -29.74
N PRO A 472 10.42 16.72 -28.81
CA PRO A 472 9.46 17.06 -27.76
C PRO A 472 9.96 18.23 -26.91
N ALA A 473 9.15 19.29 -26.80
CA ALA A 473 9.43 20.47 -26.01
C ALA A 473 8.71 20.40 -24.65
N PRO A 474 9.41 20.21 -23.52
CA PRO A 474 8.82 20.01 -22.20
C PRO A 474 8.37 21.34 -21.58
N VAL A 475 7.34 21.95 -22.17
CA VAL A 475 6.80 23.25 -21.72
C VAL A 475 5.40 23.02 -21.14
N PRO A 476 5.23 23.09 -19.80
CA PRO A 476 3.93 22.91 -19.17
C PRO A 476 3.04 24.14 -19.33
N HIS A 477 1.75 23.94 -19.08
CA HIS A 477 0.72 24.98 -19.00
C HIS A 477 0.44 25.77 -20.28
N VAL A 478 0.88 25.29 -21.45
CA VAL A 478 0.52 25.87 -22.75
C VAL A 478 -0.93 25.53 -23.05
N LYS A 479 -1.75 26.55 -23.32
CA LYS A 479 -3.18 26.38 -23.58
C LYS A 479 -3.39 25.77 -24.96
N ILE A 480 -4.06 24.62 -25.00
CA ILE A 480 -4.48 23.93 -26.22
C ILE A 480 -5.96 24.19 -26.46
N ASN A 481 -6.27 24.66 -27.66
CA ASN A 481 -7.63 24.93 -28.13
C ASN A 481 -7.96 23.97 -29.28
N LEU A 482 -9.16 23.40 -29.21
CA LEU A 482 -9.71 22.56 -30.27
C LEU A 482 -10.73 23.37 -31.06
N ILE A 483 -10.43 23.63 -32.33
CA ILE A 483 -11.29 24.36 -33.26
C ILE A 483 -12.06 23.34 -34.09
N LYS A 484 -13.37 23.49 -34.17
CA LYS A 484 -14.27 22.56 -34.84
C LYS A 484 -15.37 23.31 -35.60
N ALA A 485 -15.93 22.67 -36.62
CA ALA A 485 -17.09 23.21 -37.33
C ALA A 485 -18.34 23.29 -36.41
N ASN A 486 -19.24 24.24 -36.68
CA ASN A 486 -20.44 24.49 -35.84
C ASN A 486 -21.41 23.31 -35.77
N ASN A 487 -21.44 22.48 -36.82
CA ASN A 487 -22.26 21.27 -36.91
C ASN A 487 -21.62 20.04 -36.26
N LEU A 488 -20.36 20.13 -35.83
CA LEU A 488 -19.62 19.06 -35.14
C LEU A 488 -19.70 19.26 -33.63
N LYS A 489 -20.39 18.36 -32.92
CA LYS A 489 -20.41 18.33 -31.45
C LYS A 489 -19.46 17.24 -30.95
N LEU A 490 -18.61 17.61 -30.00
CA LEU A 490 -17.70 16.71 -29.31
C LEU A 490 -18.10 16.71 -27.84
N MET A 491 -18.32 15.51 -27.28
CA MET A 491 -18.62 15.34 -25.86
C MET A 491 -17.47 14.60 -25.18
N PRO A 492 -16.98 15.08 -24.03
CA PRO A 492 -17.43 16.26 -23.27
C PRO A 492 -17.05 17.61 -23.93
N SER A 493 -17.90 18.64 -23.76
CA SER A 493 -17.78 19.91 -24.52
C SER A 493 -16.88 20.98 -23.90
N ASN A 494 -16.48 20.83 -22.63
CA ASN A 494 -15.78 21.86 -21.86
C ASN A 494 -14.60 21.27 -21.09
N GLN A 495 -13.40 21.30 -21.69
CA GLN A 495 -12.15 21.14 -20.96
C GLN A 495 -11.13 22.14 -21.53
N GLN A 496 -10.60 23.03 -20.69
CA GLN A 496 -9.41 23.80 -21.04
C GLN A 496 -8.23 22.86 -20.90
N HIS A 497 -7.67 22.41 -22.02
CA HIS A 497 -6.51 21.53 -22.00
C HIS A 497 -5.23 22.36 -21.93
N LYS A 498 -4.35 21.96 -21.03
CA LYS A 498 -3.02 22.52 -20.86
C LYS A 498 -1.99 21.41 -21.01
N THR A 499 -0.83 21.74 -21.54
CA THR A 499 0.28 20.79 -21.57
C THR A 499 0.77 20.45 -20.16
N ASP A 500 1.21 19.21 -19.99
CA ASP A 500 1.88 18.68 -18.81
C ASP A 500 3.38 19.04 -18.79
N GLU A 501 4.12 18.54 -17.80
CA GLU A 501 5.56 18.75 -17.65
C GLU A 501 6.39 18.24 -18.85
N LYS A 502 5.84 17.33 -19.66
CA LYS A 502 6.49 16.79 -20.87
C LYS A 502 6.04 17.52 -22.15
N GLY A 503 5.27 18.60 -22.03
CA GLY A 503 4.71 19.31 -23.17
C GLY A 503 3.59 18.55 -23.87
N ARG A 504 2.96 17.58 -23.22
CA ARG A 504 1.85 16.79 -23.76
C ARG A 504 0.52 17.27 -23.21
N ALA A 505 -0.48 17.37 -24.05
CA ALA A 505 -1.85 17.60 -23.62
C ALA A 505 -2.71 16.42 -24.08
N ASN A 506 -3.30 15.70 -23.13
CA ASN A 506 -4.29 14.68 -23.44
C ASN A 506 -5.67 15.33 -23.41
N LEU A 507 -6.33 15.37 -24.58
CA LEU A 507 -7.69 15.91 -24.70
C LEU A 507 -8.76 14.84 -24.45
N GLY A 508 -8.35 13.59 -24.21
CA GLY A 508 -9.22 12.45 -23.96
C GLY A 508 -9.81 11.86 -25.24
N VAL A 509 -10.77 10.96 -25.03
CA VAL A 509 -11.56 10.36 -26.09
C VAL A 509 -12.87 11.13 -26.19
N PHE A 510 -13.21 11.59 -27.39
CA PHE A 510 -14.46 12.31 -27.64
C PHE A 510 -15.51 11.40 -28.25
N ILE A 511 -16.76 11.55 -27.82
CA ILE A 511 -17.92 11.08 -28.57
C ILE A 511 -18.24 12.12 -29.64
N VAL A 512 -18.29 11.68 -30.90
CA VAL A 512 -18.50 12.56 -32.05
C VAL A 512 -19.97 12.52 -32.46
N VAL A 513 -20.63 13.67 -32.46
CA VAL A 513 -22.02 13.81 -32.91
C VAL A 513 -22.09 14.88 -34.00
N ALA A 514 -22.41 14.45 -35.22
CA ALA A 514 -22.49 15.33 -36.40
C ALA A 514 -23.40 14.73 -37.48
N PRO A 515 -23.93 15.55 -38.42
CA PRO A 515 -24.57 15.06 -39.64
C PRO A 515 -23.63 14.17 -40.46
N ARG A 516 -24.19 13.32 -41.34
CA ARG A 516 -23.40 12.52 -42.30
C ARG A 516 -22.58 13.44 -43.21
N GLY A 517 -21.29 13.16 -43.36
CA GLY A 517 -20.39 13.90 -44.26
C GLY A 517 -18.99 14.14 -43.69
N GLU A 518 -18.21 14.97 -44.41
CA GLU A 518 -16.86 15.38 -43.98
C GLU A 518 -16.94 16.56 -43.00
N HIS A 519 -16.25 16.43 -41.87
CA HIS A 519 -16.11 17.49 -40.87
C HIS A 519 -14.63 17.67 -40.48
N ILE A 520 -14.22 18.92 -40.28
CA ILE A 520 -12.84 19.25 -39.91
C ILE A 520 -12.72 19.68 -38.45
N MET A 521 -11.59 19.32 -37.86
CA MET A 521 -11.18 19.70 -36.52
C MET A 521 -9.70 20.06 -36.55
N GLN A 522 -9.30 21.15 -35.89
CA GLN A 522 -7.92 21.60 -35.85
C GLN A 522 -7.49 21.88 -34.41
N VAL A 523 -6.30 21.44 -34.06
CA VAL A 523 -5.67 21.75 -32.78
C VAL A 523 -4.82 23.01 -32.91
N LYS A 524 -4.92 23.94 -31.96
CA LYS A 524 -4.05 25.12 -31.86
C LYS A 524 -3.49 25.27 -30.45
N ALA A 525 -2.27 25.75 -30.33
CA ALA A 525 -1.66 26.09 -29.04
C ALA A 525 -1.37 27.58 -28.97
N VAL A 526 -1.53 28.17 -27.79
CA VAL A 526 -1.17 29.58 -27.54
C VAL A 526 0.03 29.62 -26.60
N TYR A 527 1.18 30.04 -27.13
CA TYR A 527 2.44 30.14 -26.40
C TYR A 527 3.04 31.54 -26.58
N ASN A 528 3.36 32.23 -25.49
CA ASN A 528 3.94 33.59 -25.51
C ASN A 528 3.20 34.59 -26.44
N LYS A 529 1.86 34.61 -26.36
CA LYS A 529 0.96 35.43 -27.21
C LYS A 529 1.00 35.10 -28.71
N SER A 530 1.78 34.10 -29.12
CA SER A 530 1.83 33.58 -30.49
C SER A 530 0.99 32.31 -30.59
N THR A 531 0.36 32.10 -31.74
CA THR A 531 -0.43 30.88 -32.00
C THR A 531 0.42 29.90 -32.79
N ILE A 532 0.57 28.68 -32.26
CA ILE A 532 1.18 27.56 -32.97
C ILE A 532 0.05 26.77 -33.63
N GLU A 533 0.08 26.75 -34.96
CA GLU A 533 -0.87 25.98 -35.76
C GLU A 533 -0.56 24.49 -35.67
N GLY A 534 -1.58 23.69 -35.40
CA GLY A 534 -1.48 22.24 -35.34
C GLY A 534 -2.16 21.54 -36.51
N PRO A 535 -2.06 20.20 -36.54
CA PRO A 535 -2.57 19.39 -37.63
C PRO A 535 -4.10 19.51 -37.77
N ILE A 536 -4.56 19.42 -39.02
CA ILE A 536 -5.98 19.40 -39.37
C ILE A 536 -6.43 17.93 -39.46
N VAL A 537 -7.41 17.57 -38.65
CA VAL A 537 -8.06 16.26 -38.63
C VAL A 537 -9.34 16.33 -39.46
N LYS A 538 -9.47 15.47 -40.46
CA LYS A 538 -10.68 15.27 -41.24
C LYS A 538 -11.42 14.03 -40.74
N LEU A 539 -12.68 14.19 -40.34
CA LEU A 539 -13.56 13.12 -39.88
C LEU A 539 -14.65 12.86 -40.93
N MET A 540 -14.89 11.59 -41.25
CA MET A 540 -15.98 11.14 -42.12
C MET A 540 -17.05 10.45 -41.30
N ILE A 541 -18.19 11.11 -41.11
CA ILE A 541 -19.27 10.57 -40.27
C ILE A 541 -20.08 9.54 -41.05
N LEU A 542 -20.02 8.30 -40.58
CA LEU A 542 -20.72 7.14 -41.14
C LEU A 542 -21.98 6.81 -40.33
N PRO A 543 -23.04 6.30 -40.98
CA PRO A 543 -24.22 5.76 -40.29
C PRO A 543 -23.85 4.50 -39.48
N ASP A 544 -24.56 4.26 -38.37
CA ASP A 544 -24.31 3.09 -37.52
C ASP A 544 -25.04 1.83 -38.04
N PRO A 545 -24.29 0.78 -38.46
CA PRO A 545 -24.89 -0.46 -39.00
C PRO A 545 -25.57 -1.33 -37.93
N GLU A 546 -25.36 -1.07 -36.64
CA GLU A 546 -25.95 -1.85 -35.54
C GLU A 546 -27.11 -1.14 -34.85
N LYS A 547 -27.35 0.14 -35.19
CA LYS A 547 -28.41 0.94 -34.58
C LYS A 547 -29.74 0.73 -35.32
N PRO A 548 -30.73 0.07 -34.70
CA PRO A 548 -32.02 -0.20 -35.33
C PRO A 548 -32.83 1.10 -35.45
N ILE A 549 -33.31 1.43 -36.66
CA ILE A 549 -34.12 2.63 -36.91
C ILE A 549 -35.57 2.33 -37.28
N ARG A 550 -35.85 1.20 -37.95
CA ARG A 550 -37.21 0.80 -38.35
C ARG A 550 -37.34 -0.70 -38.56
N LEU A 551 -38.58 -1.18 -38.51
CA LEU A 551 -38.95 -2.53 -38.92
C LEU A 551 -39.51 -2.49 -40.33
N ASN A 552 -39.05 -3.42 -41.18
CA ASN A 552 -39.60 -3.62 -42.50
C ASN A 552 -40.39 -4.94 -42.51
N VAL A 553 -41.64 -4.88 -42.99
CA VAL A 553 -42.58 -6.02 -42.99
C VAL A 553 -43.00 -6.28 -44.43
N LYS A 554 -42.70 -7.48 -44.94
CA LYS A 554 -43.17 -7.97 -46.24
C LYS A 554 -44.23 -9.04 -46.02
N TYR A 555 -45.36 -8.91 -46.69
CA TYR A 555 -46.47 -9.86 -46.65
C TYR A 555 -47.28 -9.76 -47.95
N ASP A 556 -48.07 -10.78 -48.24
CA ASP A 556 -48.97 -10.78 -49.40
C ASP A 556 -50.19 -9.88 -49.13
N LYS A 557 -50.27 -8.76 -49.86
CA LYS A 557 -51.35 -7.77 -49.74
C LYS A 557 -52.60 -8.15 -50.52
N ASP A 558 -52.49 -9.07 -51.48
CA ASP A 558 -53.60 -9.50 -52.34
C ASP A 558 -54.30 -10.76 -51.75
N ALA A 559 -53.74 -11.33 -50.67
CA ALA A 559 -54.31 -12.46 -49.96
C ALA A 559 -55.66 -12.12 -49.31
N CYS A 560 -56.65 -12.99 -49.52
CA CYS A 560 -57.93 -12.92 -48.83
C CYS A 560 -57.88 -13.71 -47.52
N PHE A 561 -58.20 -13.06 -46.40
CA PHE A 561 -58.15 -13.65 -45.07
C PHE A 561 -59.52 -14.17 -44.64
N LEU A 562 -59.79 -15.46 -44.81
CA LEU A 562 -61.05 -16.08 -44.41
C LEU A 562 -61.05 -16.44 -42.92
N ALA A 563 -62.16 -16.19 -42.22
CA ALA A 563 -62.32 -16.51 -40.80
C ALA A 563 -61.98 -17.98 -40.51
N GLY A 564 -61.14 -18.21 -39.48
CA GLY A 564 -60.66 -19.54 -39.08
C GLY A 564 -59.61 -20.18 -39.99
N GLY A 565 -59.18 -19.48 -41.04
CA GLY A 565 -58.05 -19.89 -41.89
C GLY A 565 -56.69 -19.66 -41.24
N VAL A 566 -55.63 -19.67 -42.05
CA VAL A 566 -54.25 -19.43 -41.60
C VAL A 566 -53.68 -18.24 -42.38
N PHE A 567 -52.97 -17.34 -41.70
CA PHE A 567 -52.30 -16.21 -42.33
C PHE A 567 -51.23 -16.66 -43.33
N THR A 568 -51.07 -15.88 -44.40
CA THR A 568 -49.90 -15.95 -45.27
C THR A 568 -48.65 -15.49 -44.51
N ASP A 569 -47.46 -15.84 -45.01
CA ASP A 569 -46.20 -15.58 -44.30
C ASP A 569 -45.95 -14.06 -44.16
N PHE A 570 -45.81 -13.60 -42.90
CA PHE A 570 -45.26 -12.26 -42.61
C PHE A 570 -43.76 -12.36 -42.36
N MET A 571 -42.98 -11.64 -43.17
CA MET A 571 -41.53 -11.58 -43.06
C MET A 571 -41.09 -10.22 -42.53
N VAL A 572 -40.44 -10.22 -41.38
CA VAL A 572 -40.02 -9.01 -40.65
C VAL A 572 -38.50 -8.92 -40.63
N SER A 573 -37.93 -7.77 -40.97
CA SER A 573 -36.49 -7.51 -40.88
C SER A 573 -36.24 -6.19 -40.14
N VAL A 574 -35.21 -6.15 -39.30
CA VAL A 574 -34.81 -4.93 -38.59
C VAL A 574 -33.78 -4.18 -39.42
N ILE A 575 -34.08 -2.91 -39.72
CA ILE A 575 -33.24 -2.07 -40.59
C ILE A 575 -32.42 -1.11 -39.73
N SER A 576 -31.12 -1.05 -39.97
CA SER A 576 -30.17 -0.15 -39.33
C SER A 576 -30.11 1.24 -39.99
N GLU A 577 -29.38 2.17 -39.37
CA GLU A 577 -29.23 3.56 -39.86
C GLU A 577 -28.57 3.66 -41.24
N ASP A 578 -27.83 2.63 -41.66
CA ASP A 578 -27.21 2.51 -42.98
C ASP A 578 -28.09 1.79 -44.02
N ASP A 579 -29.37 1.58 -43.71
CA ASP A 579 -30.37 0.84 -44.51
C ASP A 579 -30.04 -0.65 -44.73
N SER A 580 -29.10 -1.23 -43.99
CA SER A 580 -28.82 -2.67 -44.02
C SER A 580 -29.71 -3.47 -43.05
N ILE A 581 -29.76 -4.80 -43.22
CA ILE A 581 -30.52 -5.71 -42.35
C ILE A 581 -29.64 -6.17 -41.18
N ILE A 582 -30.09 -5.94 -39.94
CA ILE A 582 -29.39 -6.40 -38.74
C ILE A 582 -29.64 -7.90 -38.55
N LYS A 583 -28.59 -8.71 -38.72
CA LYS A 583 -28.68 -10.18 -38.71
C LYS A 583 -28.68 -10.81 -37.31
N ASN A 584 -27.96 -10.22 -36.36
CA ASN A 584 -27.68 -10.82 -35.04
C ASN A 584 -28.75 -10.47 -33.98
N ILE A 585 -30.03 -10.67 -34.29
CA ILE A 585 -31.13 -10.36 -33.38
C ILE A 585 -31.76 -11.65 -32.83
N ASN A 586 -31.91 -11.72 -31.51
CA ASN A 586 -32.61 -12.83 -30.86
C ASN A 586 -34.11 -12.82 -31.26
N PRO A 587 -34.64 -13.91 -31.86
CA PRO A 587 -36.04 -14.00 -32.26
C PRO A 587 -37.05 -13.75 -31.14
N ALA A 588 -36.68 -14.01 -29.87
CA ALA A 588 -37.55 -13.76 -28.72
C ALA A 588 -37.82 -12.27 -28.46
N ARG A 589 -37.04 -11.37 -29.06
CA ARG A 589 -37.23 -9.91 -28.94
C ARG A 589 -38.22 -9.34 -29.96
N ILE A 590 -38.69 -10.16 -30.91
CA ILE A 590 -39.64 -9.75 -31.94
C ILE A 590 -40.98 -10.40 -31.68
N SER A 591 -42.02 -9.57 -31.66
CA SER A 591 -43.39 -9.97 -31.38
C SER A 591 -44.35 -9.40 -32.40
N MET A 592 -45.41 -10.13 -32.71
CA MET A 592 -46.55 -9.67 -33.50
C MET A 592 -47.72 -9.46 -32.55
N LYS A 593 -48.36 -8.30 -32.58
CA LYS A 593 -49.58 -8.01 -31.82
C LYS A 593 -50.76 -7.84 -32.78
N MET A 594 -51.91 -8.43 -32.44
CA MET A 594 -53.13 -8.34 -33.22
C MET A 594 -54.32 -7.96 -32.34
N TRP A 595 -55.19 -7.08 -32.84
CA TRP A 595 -56.43 -6.71 -32.16
C TRP A 595 -57.51 -6.30 -33.14
N LYS A 596 -58.77 -6.46 -32.74
CA LYS A 596 -59.93 -5.99 -33.52
C LYS A 596 -60.02 -4.46 -33.42
N LEU A 597 -60.24 -3.77 -34.53
CA LEU A 597 -60.40 -2.32 -34.53
C LEU A 597 -61.81 -1.95 -34.04
N VAL A 598 -61.91 -1.28 -32.88
CA VAL A 598 -63.19 -0.89 -32.25
C VAL A 598 -63.37 0.64 -32.20
N SER A 599 -62.29 1.42 -32.35
CA SER A 599 -62.27 2.89 -32.50
C SER A 599 -60.89 3.36 -32.97
N SER A 600 -60.75 4.63 -33.39
CA SER A 600 -59.56 5.23 -34.04
C SER A 600 -58.32 5.42 -33.13
N MET A 601 -58.01 4.43 -32.29
CA MET A 601 -56.84 4.47 -31.43
C MET A 601 -55.62 3.87 -32.13
N ASN A 602 -54.61 4.71 -32.38
CA ASN A 602 -53.35 4.34 -33.02
C ASN A 602 -52.37 3.55 -32.11
N ARG A 603 -52.83 2.96 -30.99
CA ARG A 603 -51.97 2.17 -30.08
C ARG A 603 -52.60 0.81 -29.75
N PRO A 604 -51.78 -0.26 -29.63
CA PRO A 604 -52.28 -1.58 -29.27
C PRO A 604 -52.91 -1.54 -27.88
N PRO A 605 -54.14 -2.07 -27.70
CA PRO A 605 -54.78 -2.15 -26.41
C PRO A 605 -54.09 -3.20 -25.52
N ALA A 606 -54.28 -3.10 -24.19
CA ALA A 606 -53.63 -3.99 -23.23
C ALA A 606 -53.99 -5.48 -23.41
N ASN A 607 -55.15 -5.76 -24.01
CA ASN A 607 -55.67 -7.10 -24.30
C ASN A 607 -55.36 -7.58 -25.73
N ALA A 608 -54.41 -6.97 -26.44
CA ALA A 608 -54.02 -7.42 -27.78
C ALA A 608 -53.38 -8.81 -27.74
N GLU A 609 -53.80 -9.69 -28.66
CA GLU A 609 -53.22 -11.02 -28.81
C GLU A 609 -51.77 -10.89 -29.29
N THR A 610 -50.84 -11.55 -28.60
CA THR A 610 -49.40 -11.47 -28.90
C THR A 610 -48.91 -12.82 -29.37
N PHE A 611 -48.32 -12.85 -30.57
CA PHE A 611 -47.73 -14.04 -31.18
C PHE A 611 -46.20 -13.95 -31.12
N SER A 612 -45.59 -15.10 -30.83
CA SER A 612 -44.15 -15.30 -30.92
C SER A 612 -43.71 -15.67 -32.34
N CYS A 613 -42.48 -15.29 -32.66
CA CYS A 613 -41.80 -15.65 -33.91
C CYS A 613 -41.66 -17.18 -34.03
N ASN A 614 -41.83 -17.72 -35.25
CA ASN A 614 -41.67 -19.14 -35.51
C ASN A 614 -40.18 -19.53 -35.53
N LYS A 615 -39.87 -20.82 -35.30
CA LYS A 615 -38.51 -21.35 -35.48
C LYS A 615 -38.11 -21.31 -36.95
N ILE A 616 -36.82 -21.05 -37.21
CA ILE A 616 -36.22 -21.04 -38.55
C ILE A 616 -36.36 -22.44 -39.17
N LYS A 617 -36.80 -22.52 -40.43
CA LYS A 617 -36.92 -23.76 -41.23
C LYS A 617 -35.82 -23.80 -42.32
N ASP A 618 -35.46 -24.99 -42.80
CA ASP A 618 -34.36 -25.19 -43.78
C ASP A 618 -34.58 -24.48 -45.14
N ASN A 619 -35.82 -24.08 -45.46
CA ASN A 619 -36.19 -23.38 -46.70
C ASN A 619 -36.20 -21.84 -46.58
N ASP A 620 -35.84 -21.27 -45.43
CA ASP A 620 -35.81 -19.82 -45.24
C ASP A 620 -34.57 -19.23 -45.94
N LYS A 621 -34.79 -18.55 -47.08
CA LYS A 621 -33.70 -18.10 -47.97
C LYS A 621 -33.07 -16.75 -47.61
N GLU A 622 -33.73 -15.93 -46.78
CA GLU A 622 -33.27 -14.58 -46.40
C GLU A 622 -32.70 -14.56 -44.98
N ASP A 623 -31.38 -14.46 -44.88
CA ASP A 623 -30.62 -14.36 -43.63
C ASP A 623 -30.90 -13.02 -42.92
N GLY A 624 -31.30 -13.06 -41.63
CA GLY A 624 -31.69 -11.89 -40.84
C GLY A 624 -33.19 -11.54 -40.86
N CYS A 625 -34.04 -12.39 -41.46
CA CYS A 625 -35.49 -12.22 -41.48
C CYS A 625 -36.20 -13.10 -40.41
N PHE A 626 -37.30 -12.57 -39.87
CA PHE A 626 -38.13 -13.21 -38.85
C PHE A 626 -39.50 -13.52 -39.43
N TYR A 627 -39.94 -14.77 -39.28
CA TYR A 627 -41.14 -15.27 -39.93
C TYR A 627 -42.27 -15.51 -38.92
N PHE A 628 -43.43 -14.93 -39.21
CA PHE A 628 -44.69 -15.24 -38.54
C PHE A 628 -45.57 -16.01 -39.51
N ARG A 629 -45.64 -17.33 -39.29
CA ARG A 629 -46.36 -18.29 -40.14
C ARG A 629 -47.21 -19.23 -39.30
N ASP A 630 -48.13 -19.92 -39.96
CA ASP A 630 -49.03 -20.89 -39.31
C ASP A 630 -49.88 -20.23 -38.19
N LYS A 631 -50.15 -18.92 -38.29
CA LYS A 631 -50.96 -18.17 -37.32
C LYS A 631 -52.42 -18.20 -37.76
N VAL A 632 -53.32 -18.54 -36.84
CA VAL A 632 -54.74 -18.69 -37.13
C VAL A 632 -55.40 -17.32 -37.32
N ILE A 633 -56.20 -17.18 -38.37
CA ILE A 633 -57.02 -15.99 -38.64
C ILE A 633 -58.21 -16.01 -37.66
N PRO A 634 -58.56 -14.88 -37.02
CA PRO A 634 -59.69 -14.81 -36.11
C PRO A 634 -60.98 -15.42 -36.67
N ASN A 635 -61.73 -16.13 -35.83
CA ASN A 635 -62.99 -16.79 -36.22
C ASN A 635 -64.14 -15.79 -36.48
N LYS A 636 -63.97 -14.52 -36.14
CA LYS A 636 -65.00 -13.48 -36.30
C LYS A 636 -64.59 -12.48 -37.36
N VAL A 637 -65.54 -12.17 -38.24
CA VAL A 637 -65.39 -11.14 -39.27
C VAL A 637 -65.20 -9.75 -38.68
N GLY A 638 -64.39 -8.95 -39.35
CA GLY A 638 -64.12 -7.56 -39.01
C GLY A 638 -62.72 -7.14 -39.44
N THR A 639 -62.45 -5.85 -39.26
CA THR A 639 -61.13 -5.28 -39.50
C THR A 639 -60.24 -5.47 -38.28
N TYR A 640 -59.09 -6.08 -38.48
CA TYR A 640 -58.06 -6.29 -37.46
C TYR A 640 -56.82 -5.49 -37.81
N CYS A 641 -56.11 -5.04 -36.78
CA CYS A 641 -54.83 -4.37 -36.89
C CYS A 641 -53.73 -5.30 -36.38
N ILE A 642 -52.66 -5.42 -37.15
CA ILE A 642 -51.44 -6.15 -36.82
C ILE A 642 -50.30 -5.14 -36.70
N GLN A 643 -49.50 -5.25 -35.64
CA GLN A 643 -48.28 -4.46 -35.48
C GLN A 643 -47.14 -5.32 -34.95
N PHE A 644 -45.96 -5.18 -35.56
CA PHE A 644 -44.76 -5.88 -35.15
C PHE A 644 -43.93 -4.98 -34.24
N GLY A 645 -43.36 -5.56 -33.19
CA GLY A 645 -42.54 -4.85 -32.22
C GLY A 645 -41.20 -5.55 -32.02
N PHE A 646 -40.13 -4.76 -31.94
CA PHE A 646 -38.79 -5.19 -31.58
C PHE A 646 -38.35 -4.53 -30.28
N MET A 647 -38.07 -5.34 -29.26
CA MET A 647 -37.60 -4.87 -27.97
C MET A 647 -36.09 -4.57 -28.01
N MET A 648 -35.73 -3.28 -27.95
CA MET A 648 -34.33 -2.84 -27.91
C MET A 648 -33.75 -3.01 -26.50
N ASP A 649 -34.53 -2.63 -25.48
CA ASP A 649 -34.23 -2.80 -24.05
C ASP A 649 -35.53 -3.09 -23.26
N LYS A 650 -35.49 -3.07 -21.92
CA LYS A 650 -36.69 -3.34 -21.07
C LYS A 650 -37.79 -2.28 -21.18
N THR A 651 -37.50 -1.12 -21.78
CA THR A 651 -38.35 0.09 -21.76
C THR A 651 -38.69 0.61 -23.16
N ASN A 652 -37.88 0.32 -24.16
CA ASN A 652 -37.95 0.87 -25.51
C ASN A 652 -38.28 -0.23 -26.53
N VAL A 653 -39.42 -0.06 -27.22
CA VAL A 653 -39.89 -0.96 -28.26
C VAL A 653 -40.01 -0.20 -29.58
N LEU A 654 -39.26 -0.64 -30.59
CA LEU A 654 -39.39 -0.15 -31.95
C LEU A 654 -40.60 -0.85 -32.60
N SER A 655 -41.55 -0.08 -33.12
CA SER A 655 -42.78 -0.63 -33.71
C SER A 655 -42.81 -0.45 -35.22
N SER A 656 -43.35 -1.42 -35.94
CA SER A 656 -43.62 -1.31 -37.38
C SER A 656 -44.81 -0.38 -37.64
N GLU A 657 -45.00 -0.03 -38.91
CA GLU A 657 -46.29 0.47 -39.39
C GLU A 657 -47.39 -0.58 -39.13
N GLN A 658 -48.62 -0.08 -38.97
CA GLN A 658 -49.79 -0.91 -38.71
C GLN A 658 -50.26 -1.56 -40.00
N VAL A 659 -50.41 -2.88 -39.98
CA VAL A 659 -50.98 -3.67 -41.07
C VAL A 659 -52.46 -3.89 -40.80
N MET A 660 -53.31 -3.31 -41.65
CA MET A 660 -54.75 -3.48 -41.58
C MET A 660 -55.15 -4.69 -42.41
N ILE A 661 -55.90 -5.60 -41.80
CA ILE A 661 -56.42 -6.81 -42.45
C ILE A 661 -57.93 -6.89 -42.26
N ASP A 662 -58.65 -7.18 -43.34
CA ASP A 662 -60.08 -7.44 -43.29
C ASP A 662 -60.32 -8.95 -43.30
N VAL A 663 -60.83 -9.46 -42.19
CA VAL A 663 -61.20 -10.87 -42.07
C VAL A 663 -62.57 -11.06 -42.66
N LEU A 664 -62.66 -11.85 -43.73
CA LEU A 664 -63.87 -12.13 -44.49
C LEU A 664 -64.59 -13.38 -43.98
N PRO A 665 -65.92 -13.47 -44.14
CA PRO A 665 -66.67 -14.69 -43.83
C PRO A 665 -66.13 -15.87 -44.63
N ASN A 666 -66.11 -17.06 -44.02
CA ASN A 666 -65.70 -18.27 -44.72
C ASN A 666 -66.85 -18.81 -45.61
N GLN A 667 -66.66 -19.98 -46.22
CA GLN A 667 -67.61 -20.58 -47.12
C GLN A 667 -68.98 -20.82 -46.43
N PRO A 668 -70.10 -20.60 -47.14
CA PRO A 668 -71.44 -21.00 -46.71
C PRO A 668 -71.53 -22.45 -46.23
N VAL A 669 -72.01 -22.68 -45.00
CA VAL A 669 -72.19 -24.05 -44.44
C VAL A 669 -73.64 -24.37 -44.11
N LYS A 670 -74.34 -23.48 -43.38
CA LYS A 670 -75.65 -23.78 -42.81
C LYS A 670 -76.60 -22.59 -42.83
N LEU A 671 -77.89 -22.89 -42.93
CA LEU A 671 -78.97 -21.91 -42.79
C LEU A 671 -79.35 -21.80 -41.31
N VAL A 672 -79.37 -20.59 -40.77
CA VAL A 672 -79.71 -20.34 -39.35
C VAL A 672 -80.68 -19.17 -39.21
N PRO A 673 -81.59 -19.19 -38.23
CA PRO A 673 -82.44 -18.04 -37.93
C PRO A 673 -81.64 -16.94 -37.24
N GLU A 674 -81.90 -15.67 -37.57
CA GLU A 674 -81.30 -14.54 -36.86
C GLU A 674 -81.73 -14.51 -35.38
N ILE A 675 -82.99 -14.85 -35.12
CA ILE A 675 -83.54 -15.02 -33.78
C ILE A 675 -84.19 -16.40 -33.75
N GLN A 676 -83.72 -17.27 -32.85
CA GLN A 676 -84.28 -18.62 -32.69
C GLN A 676 -85.78 -18.51 -32.31
N PRO A 677 -86.71 -18.92 -33.19
CA PRO A 677 -88.13 -18.88 -32.88
C PRO A 677 -88.47 -19.88 -31.78
N ALA A 678 -89.47 -19.58 -30.97
CA ALA A 678 -90.02 -20.55 -30.02
C ALA A 678 -90.65 -21.72 -30.79
N THR A 679 -90.59 -22.93 -30.22
CA THR A 679 -91.22 -24.11 -30.82
C THR A 679 -92.75 -23.87 -30.91
N PRO A 680 -93.34 -23.79 -32.12
CA PRO A 680 -94.74 -23.40 -32.26
C PRO A 680 -95.68 -24.51 -31.81
N ALA A 681 -96.77 -24.14 -31.14
CA ALA A 681 -97.89 -25.03 -30.87
C ALA A 681 -99.12 -24.48 -31.59
N VAL A 682 -99.62 -25.23 -32.58
CA VAL A 682 -100.67 -24.78 -33.49
C VAL A 682 -101.88 -25.69 -33.46
N SER A 683 -103.04 -25.15 -33.80
CA SER A 683 -104.28 -25.91 -33.92
C SER A 683 -105.00 -25.63 -35.23
N ASN A 684 -105.60 -26.65 -35.84
CA ASN A 684 -106.26 -26.57 -37.15
C ASN A 684 -107.62 -25.83 -37.16
N VAL A 685 -107.98 -25.15 -36.08
CA VAL A 685 -109.21 -24.36 -35.96
C VAL A 685 -109.24 -23.11 -36.86
N ARG A 686 -110.44 -22.51 -37.02
CA ARG A 686 -110.67 -21.32 -37.87
C ARG A 686 -109.70 -20.16 -37.61
N SER A 687 -109.40 -19.88 -36.33
CA SER A 687 -108.57 -18.74 -35.93
C SER A 687 -107.17 -18.79 -36.55
N VAL A 688 -106.79 -17.74 -37.29
CA VAL A 688 -105.46 -17.61 -37.91
C VAL A 688 -104.35 -17.58 -36.85
N ALA A 689 -104.62 -16.93 -35.70
CA ALA A 689 -103.65 -16.84 -34.61
C ALA A 689 -103.29 -18.23 -34.05
N SER A 690 -104.27 -19.14 -33.96
CA SER A 690 -104.06 -20.52 -33.51
C SER A 690 -103.34 -21.39 -34.54
N ARG A 691 -103.40 -21.06 -35.83
CA ARG A 691 -102.75 -21.80 -36.94
C ARG A 691 -101.36 -21.28 -37.34
N THR A 692 -100.94 -20.16 -36.77
CA THR A 692 -99.68 -19.51 -37.17
C THR A 692 -98.49 -20.27 -36.59
N LEU A 693 -97.64 -20.80 -37.46
CA LEU A 693 -96.41 -21.52 -37.13
C LEU A 693 -95.31 -20.54 -36.72
N VAL A 694 -95.03 -19.52 -37.52
CA VAL A 694 -94.06 -18.49 -37.16
C VAL A 694 -94.44 -17.16 -37.79
N LYS A 695 -94.10 -16.07 -37.10
CA LYS A 695 -94.20 -14.69 -37.59
C LYS A 695 -92.80 -14.10 -37.65
N ASP A 696 -92.52 -13.35 -38.69
CA ASP A 696 -91.29 -12.56 -38.86
C ASP A 696 -90.01 -13.40 -38.68
N LEU A 697 -89.92 -14.54 -39.37
CA LEU A 697 -88.74 -15.39 -39.37
C LEU A 697 -87.76 -14.92 -40.45
N ARG A 698 -86.56 -14.53 -40.03
CA ARG A 698 -85.45 -14.21 -40.94
C ARG A 698 -84.39 -15.29 -40.87
N LEU A 699 -84.16 -15.96 -42.00
CA LEU A 699 -83.15 -17.00 -42.16
C LEU A 699 -81.95 -16.41 -42.89
N SER A 700 -80.74 -16.64 -42.37
CA SER A 700 -79.50 -16.20 -43.00
C SER A 700 -78.54 -17.38 -43.15
N ILE A 701 -77.67 -17.30 -44.16
CA ILE A 701 -76.61 -18.28 -44.34
C ILE A 701 -75.43 -17.88 -43.48
N THR A 702 -74.88 -18.85 -42.76
CA THR A 702 -73.65 -18.67 -41.98
C THR A 702 -72.57 -19.65 -42.37
N ASP A 703 -71.32 -19.25 -42.15
CA ASP A 703 -70.17 -20.15 -42.18
C ASP A 703 -70.12 -21.05 -40.93
N GLU A 704 -69.10 -21.90 -40.83
CA GLU A 704 -68.89 -22.80 -39.68
C GLU A 704 -68.70 -22.05 -38.34
N TYR A 705 -68.24 -20.80 -38.39
CA TYR A 705 -67.94 -19.95 -37.24
C TYR A 705 -69.09 -18.99 -36.86
N GLY A 706 -70.22 -19.10 -37.54
CA GLY A 706 -71.41 -18.29 -37.31
C GLY A 706 -71.28 -16.85 -37.81
N ASN A 707 -70.49 -16.59 -38.85
CA ASN A 707 -70.46 -15.31 -39.56
C ASN A 707 -71.45 -15.35 -40.73
N HIS A 708 -72.17 -14.25 -40.96
CA HIS A 708 -73.08 -14.12 -42.09
C HIS A 708 -72.29 -14.14 -43.41
N THR A 709 -72.74 -14.96 -44.36
CA THR A 709 -72.09 -15.15 -45.66
C THR A 709 -73.14 -15.33 -46.75
N GLY A 710 -72.72 -15.48 -48.00
CA GLY A 710 -73.64 -15.75 -49.13
C GLY A 710 -74.45 -14.53 -49.59
N ILE A 711 -73.97 -13.31 -49.34
CA ILE A 711 -74.62 -12.04 -49.77
C ILE A 711 -74.86 -12.03 -51.29
N ASN A 712 -73.93 -12.62 -52.06
CA ASN A 712 -73.99 -12.69 -53.52
C ASN A 712 -74.82 -13.88 -54.05
N LEU A 713 -75.40 -14.70 -53.16
CA LEU A 713 -76.23 -15.84 -53.55
C LEU A 713 -77.69 -15.41 -53.71
N VAL A 714 -78.30 -15.80 -54.83
CA VAL A 714 -79.71 -15.57 -55.13
C VAL A 714 -80.36 -16.93 -55.38
N GLY A 715 -81.53 -17.15 -54.79
CA GLY A 715 -82.29 -18.39 -54.97
C GLY A 715 -83.59 -18.38 -54.19
N THR A 716 -84.05 -19.55 -53.74
CA THR A 716 -85.28 -19.68 -52.95
C THR A 716 -85.07 -20.58 -51.73
N ILE A 717 -85.76 -20.27 -50.63
CA ILE A 717 -85.91 -21.19 -49.49
C ILE A 717 -87.23 -21.92 -49.65
N VAL A 718 -87.19 -23.26 -49.65
CA VAL A 718 -88.38 -24.10 -49.71
C VAL A 718 -88.71 -24.60 -48.31
N ALA A 719 -89.82 -24.15 -47.75
CA ALA A 719 -90.36 -24.64 -46.49
C ALA A 719 -91.27 -25.84 -46.75
N THR A 720 -90.96 -26.99 -46.14
CA THR A 720 -91.72 -28.24 -46.29
C THR A 720 -92.08 -28.80 -44.92
N ILE A 721 -93.34 -29.17 -44.71
CA ILE A 721 -93.74 -29.88 -43.48
C ILE A 721 -93.46 -31.38 -43.66
N LYS A 722 -92.65 -31.96 -42.77
CA LYS A 722 -92.34 -33.39 -42.70
C LYS A 722 -92.80 -33.97 -41.36
N GLY A 723 -93.39 -35.16 -41.39
CA GLY A 723 -93.69 -35.96 -40.19
C GLY A 723 -92.49 -36.83 -39.79
N PHE A 724 -92.64 -37.56 -38.69
CA PHE A 724 -91.60 -38.49 -38.20
C PHE A 724 -91.40 -39.71 -39.12
N HIS A 725 -92.43 -40.10 -39.90
CA HIS A 725 -92.39 -41.16 -40.90
C HIS A 725 -92.64 -40.57 -42.30
N GLU A 726 -91.82 -40.94 -43.29
CA GLU A 726 -91.92 -40.42 -44.67
C GLU A 726 -93.19 -40.88 -45.41
N GLU A 727 -93.91 -41.89 -44.89
CA GLU A 727 -95.11 -42.48 -45.51
C GLU A 727 -96.45 -41.98 -44.90
N ASP A 728 -96.45 -41.07 -43.93
CA ASP A 728 -97.69 -40.58 -43.32
C ASP A 728 -98.50 -39.72 -44.32
N THR A 729 -99.67 -40.20 -44.73
CA THR A 729 -100.61 -39.44 -45.59
C THR A 729 -101.28 -38.26 -44.87
N ASP A 730 -101.23 -38.24 -43.53
CA ASP A 730 -101.88 -37.26 -42.65
C ASP A 730 -100.92 -36.17 -42.13
N THR A 731 -100.09 -35.58 -43.00
CA THR A 731 -99.20 -34.46 -42.63
C THR A 731 -99.91 -33.10 -42.75
N PRO A 732 -99.70 -32.17 -41.79
CA PRO A 732 -100.24 -30.81 -41.90
C PRO A 732 -99.83 -30.08 -43.17
N LEU A 733 -100.77 -29.29 -43.70
CA LEU A 733 -100.60 -28.53 -44.93
C LEU A 733 -100.62 -27.03 -44.62
N PHE A 734 -99.88 -26.26 -45.41
CA PHE A 734 -99.96 -24.81 -45.36
C PHE A 734 -101.27 -24.29 -45.93
N ILE A 735 -101.57 -23.02 -45.65
CA ILE A 735 -102.71 -22.31 -46.23
C ILE A 735 -102.78 -22.49 -47.76
N GLY A 736 -103.97 -22.78 -48.29
CA GLY A 736 -104.14 -23.20 -49.70
C GLY A 736 -104.02 -24.72 -49.95
N LYS A 737 -103.87 -25.53 -48.88
CA LYS A 737 -103.75 -27.01 -48.94
C LYS A 737 -102.54 -27.49 -49.74
N ILE A 738 -101.42 -26.76 -49.63
CA ILE A 738 -100.14 -27.07 -50.29
C ILE A 738 -99.14 -27.63 -49.28
N ARG A 739 -98.24 -28.50 -49.77
CA ARG A 739 -97.21 -29.18 -48.94
C ARG A 739 -95.92 -28.37 -48.77
N THR A 740 -95.64 -27.48 -49.72
CA THR A 740 -94.40 -26.70 -49.80
C THR A 740 -94.70 -25.24 -50.08
N LEU A 741 -93.94 -24.34 -49.46
CA LEU A 741 -93.96 -22.90 -49.73
C LEU A 741 -92.55 -22.46 -50.14
N GLU A 742 -92.46 -21.58 -51.13
CA GLU A 742 -91.19 -21.01 -51.58
C GLU A 742 -91.09 -19.55 -51.19
N PHE A 743 -89.93 -19.16 -50.67
CA PHE A 743 -89.63 -17.79 -50.27
C PHE A 743 -88.38 -17.30 -51.01
N PRO A 744 -88.36 -16.05 -51.49
CA PRO A 744 -87.17 -15.50 -52.15
C PRO A 744 -86.00 -15.40 -51.18
N PHE A 745 -84.82 -15.81 -51.61
CA PHE A 745 -83.56 -15.67 -50.89
C PHE A 745 -82.66 -14.68 -51.64
N VAL A 746 -82.41 -13.53 -51.03
CA VAL A 746 -81.61 -12.42 -51.59
C VAL A 746 -80.74 -11.78 -50.51
N ASN A 747 -79.59 -11.25 -50.89
CA ASN A 747 -78.65 -10.60 -49.97
C ASN A 747 -78.26 -11.47 -48.76
N GLY A 748 -78.10 -12.79 -48.96
CA GLY A 748 -77.69 -13.71 -47.89
C GLY A 748 -78.77 -14.02 -46.86
N SER A 749 -80.03 -13.59 -47.08
CA SER A 749 -81.15 -13.87 -46.18
C SER A 749 -82.48 -14.14 -46.91
N ALA A 750 -83.41 -14.80 -46.22
CA ALA A 750 -84.80 -14.92 -46.62
C ALA A 750 -85.70 -14.44 -45.48
N GLU A 751 -86.63 -13.54 -45.80
CA GLU A 751 -87.62 -13.00 -44.87
C GLU A 751 -88.96 -13.70 -45.06
N ILE A 752 -89.48 -14.26 -43.97
CA ILE A 752 -90.72 -15.01 -43.93
C ILE A 752 -91.66 -14.31 -42.94
N THR A 753 -92.60 -13.54 -43.49
CA THR A 753 -93.52 -12.70 -42.69
C THR A 753 -94.49 -13.53 -41.85
N SER A 754 -95.08 -14.59 -42.42
CA SER A 754 -95.99 -15.47 -41.69
C SER A 754 -96.09 -16.84 -42.37
N LEU A 755 -95.94 -17.90 -41.57
CA LEU A 755 -96.24 -19.28 -41.96
C LEU A 755 -97.48 -19.75 -41.21
N VAL A 756 -98.51 -20.18 -41.93
CA VAL A 756 -99.81 -20.55 -41.34
C VAL A 756 -100.30 -21.87 -41.92
N LEU A 757 -100.80 -22.76 -41.05
CA LEU A 757 -101.46 -24.00 -41.47
C LEU A 757 -102.82 -23.75 -42.13
N ALA A 758 -103.29 -24.65 -42.98
CA ALA A 758 -104.65 -24.62 -43.53
C ALA A 758 -105.72 -24.80 -42.43
N GLU A 759 -106.89 -24.19 -42.63
CA GLU A 759 -108.06 -24.49 -41.80
C GLU A 759 -108.47 -25.97 -42.01
N ASN A 760 -108.76 -26.68 -40.91
CA ASN A 760 -109.03 -28.12 -40.91
C ASN A 760 -107.92 -28.93 -41.61
N SER A 761 -106.66 -28.48 -41.48
CA SER A 761 -105.51 -29.22 -41.99
C SER A 761 -105.51 -30.66 -41.47
N PRO A 762 -105.15 -31.65 -42.32
CA PRO A 762 -104.84 -33.00 -41.86
C PRO A 762 -103.69 -32.96 -40.84
N GLY A 763 -103.60 -33.96 -39.99
CA GLY A 763 -102.64 -34.00 -38.89
C GLY A 763 -103.14 -34.86 -37.76
N ARG A 764 -102.27 -35.74 -37.26
CA ARG A 764 -102.53 -36.45 -36.01
C ARG A 764 -102.45 -35.50 -34.82
N ASP A 765 -103.46 -35.54 -33.96
CA ASP A 765 -103.50 -34.74 -32.72
C ASP A 765 -102.31 -35.07 -31.83
N SER A 766 -101.77 -34.07 -31.13
CA SER A 766 -100.65 -34.21 -30.19
C SER A 766 -99.38 -34.80 -30.80
N THR A 767 -99.15 -34.57 -32.09
CA THR A 767 -97.98 -35.09 -32.81
C THR A 767 -97.03 -33.93 -33.15
N GLU A 768 -95.72 -34.19 -33.03
CA GLU A 768 -94.66 -33.28 -33.46
C GLU A 768 -94.41 -33.43 -34.96
N TYR A 769 -94.32 -32.30 -35.65
CA TYR A 769 -93.95 -32.20 -37.05
C TYR A 769 -92.79 -31.23 -37.21
N PHE A 770 -92.08 -31.30 -38.33
CA PHE A 770 -90.94 -30.45 -38.62
C PHE A 770 -91.19 -29.62 -39.87
N ILE A 771 -90.85 -28.33 -39.80
CA ILE A 771 -90.72 -27.49 -40.99
C ILE A 771 -89.25 -27.53 -41.38
N VAL A 772 -88.95 -28.14 -42.54
CA VAL A 772 -87.61 -28.15 -43.11
C VAL A 772 -87.52 -27.00 -44.11
N PHE A 773 -86.60 -26.08 -43.86
CA PHE A 773 -86.27 -24.96 -44.73
C PHE A 773 -85.03 -25.31 -45.56
N GLU A 774 -85.26 -25.78 -46.78
CA GLU A 774 -84.21 -26.21 -47.70
C GLU A 774 -83.83 -25.06 -48.65
N PRO A 775 -82.56 -24.60 -48.65
CA PRO A 775 -82.10 -23.59 -49.58
C PRO A 775 -81.84 -24.18 -50.98
N ARG A 776 -82.54 -23.67 -51.99
CA ARG A 776 -82.30 -23.96 -53.42
C ARG A 776 -81.54 -22.79 -54.05
N LEU A 777 -80.21 -22.91 -54.06
CA LEU A 777 -79.29 -21.87 -54.53
C LEU A 777 -78.53 -22.38 -55.77
N PRO A 778 -78.92 -21.97 -57.00
CA PRO A 778 -78.32 -22.49 -58.24
C PRO A 778 -76.81 -22.22 -58.35
N SER A 779 -76.33 -21.13 -57.75
CA SER A 779 -74.93 -20.68 -57.82
C SER A 779 -74.00 -21.42 -56.86
N LEU A 780 -74.51 -22.32 -56.01
CA LEU A 780 -73.73 -23.04 -55.00
C LEU A 780 -73.70 -24.53 -55.33
N SER A 781 -72.50 -25.08 -55.57
CA SER A 781 -72.31 -26.50 -55.91
C SER A 781 -72.43 -27.45 -54.71
N ARG A 782 -72.39 -26.92 -53.48
CA ARG A 782 -72.49 -27.67 -52.22
C ARG A 782 -73.89 -27.53 -51.63
N THR A 783 -74.43 -28.61 -51.09
CA THR A 783 -75.68 -28.60 -50.30
C THR A 783 -75.44 -27.96 -48.93
N LEU A 784 -76.18 -26.91 -48.62
CA LEU A 784 -76.18 -26.31 -47.28
C LEU A 784 -77.03 -27.14 -46.32
N GLU A 785 -76.65 -27.13 -45.05
CA GLU A 785 -77.48 -27.73 -44.01
C GLU A 785 -78.79 -26.93 -43.86
N PRO A 786 -79.96 -27.58 -44.02
CA PRO A 786 -81.26 -26.91 -43.92
C PRO A 786 -81.57 -26.55 -42.47
N TYR A 787 -82.35 -25.49 -42.28
CA TYR A 787 -82.87 -25.17 -40.95
C TYR A 787 -84.13 -26.00 -40.69
N ILE A 788 -84.22 -26.64 -39.52
CA ILE A 788 -85.35 -27.48 -39.13
C ILE A 788 -86.04 -26.86 -37.91
N LEU A 789 -87.32 -26.49 -38.05
CA LEU A 789 -88.14 -25.97 -36.98
C LEU A 789 -89.20 -27.01 -36.56
N PRO A 790 -89.10 -27.62 -35.37
CA PRO A 790 -90.17 -28.46 -34.84
C PRO A 790 -91.40 -27.63 -34.49
N PHE A 791 -92.60 -28.21 -34.62
CA PHE A 791 -93.86 -27.66 -34.10
C PHE A 791 -94.81 -28.76 -33.65
N MET A 792 -95.68 -28.43 -32.71
CA MET A 792 -96.70 -29.33 -32.17
C MET A 792 -98.07 -29.05 -32.78
N PHE A 793 -98.76 -30.09 -33.25
CA PHE A 793 -100.08 -29.98 -33.85
C PHE A 793 -101.20 -30.48 -32.91
N TYR A 794 -102.27 -29.70 -32.77
CA TYR A 794 -103.42 -30.02 -31.92
C TYR A 794 -104.77 -29.77 -32.61
N ASN A 795 -105.75 -30.64 -32.37
CA ASN A 795 -107.11 -30.44 -32.86
C ASN A 795 -107.95 -29.49 -31.97
N ASP A 796 -107.50 -29.19 -30.74
CA ASP A 796 -108.21 -28.36 -29.76
C ASP A 796 -107.36 -27.16 -29.27
N VAL A 797 -107.97 -25.97 -29.22
CA VAL A 797 -107.39 -24.70 -28.75
C VAL A 797 -107.04 -24.74 -27.26
N LYS A 798 -107.84 -25.39 -26.42
CA LYS A 798 -107.55 -25.47 -24.98
C LYS A 798 -106.29 -26.30 -24.72
N LYS A 799 -106.18 -27.43 -25.43
CA LYS A 799 -105.00 -28.30 -25.40
C LYS A 799 -103.78 -27.58 -25.99
N GLN A 800 -103.95 -26.84 -27.08
CA GLN A 800 -102.91 -25.99 -27.67
C GLN A 800 -102.34 -24.99 -26.65
N GLN A 801 -103.18 -24.22 -25.94
CA GLN A 801 -102.72 -23.22 -24.97
C GLN A 801 -101.93 -23.84 -23.81
N GLN A 802 -102.42 -24.97 -23.28
CA GLN A 802 -101.75 -25.69 -22.20
C GLN A 802 -100.38 -26.23 -22.64
N MET A 803 -100.30 -26.81 -23.84
CA MET A 803 -99.07 -27.38 -24.37
C MET A 803 -98.08 -26.32 -24.86
N ALA A 804 -98.56 -25.17 -25.34
CA ALA A 804 -97.73 -24.01 -25.67
C ALA A 804 -97.00 -23.46 -24.43
N ALA A 805 -97.68 -23.44 -23.27
CA ALA A 805 -97.06 -23.06 -22.00
C ALA A 805 -95.96 -24.04 -21.58
N LEU A 806 -96.22 -25.35 -21.66
CA LEU A 806 -95.23 -26.39 -21.37
C LEU A 806 -94.04 -26.37 -22.33
N THR A 807 -94.28 -26.08 -23.61
CA THR A 807 -93.23 -25.98 -24.64
C THR A 807 -92.33 -24.76 -24.40
N LYS A 808 -92.91 -23.62 -24.01
CA LYS A 808 -92.14 -22.42 -23.63
C LYS A 808 -91.27 -22.67 -22.39
N GLU A 809 -91.78 -23.42 -21.42
CA GLU A 809 -91.03 -23.84 -20.23
C GLU A 809 -89.87 -24.78 -20.60
N LYS A 810 -90.11 -25.76 -21.49
CA LYS A 810 -89.06 -26.63 -22.06
C LYS A 810 -87.95 -25.82 -22.74
N ASP A 811 -88.31 -24.86 -23.59
CA ASP A 811 -87.35 -24.03 -24.32
C ASP A 811 -86.49 -23.17 -23.36
N GLN A 812 -87.08 -22.67 -22.27
CA GLN A 812 -86.37 -21.93 -21.22
C GLN A 812 -85.42 -22.82 -20.41
N LEU A 813 -85.86 -24.00 -19.99
CA LEU A 813 -85.03 -24.97 -19.28
C LEU A 813 -83.85 -25.44 -20.13
N SER A 814 -84.09 -25.71 -21.41
CA SER A 814 -83.04 -26.16 -22.35
C SER A 814 -81.92 -25.11 -22.50
N LYS A 815 -82.27 -23.81 -22.60
CA LYS A 815 -81.30 -22.71 -22.65
C LYS A 815 -80.48 -22.60 -21.38
N SER A 816 -81.13 -22.75 -20.22
CA SER A 816 -80.48 -22.72 -18.91
C SER A 816 -79.47 -23.87 -18.75
N ILE A 817 -79.84 -25.10 -19.14
CA ILE A 817 -78.97 -26.28 -19.10
C ILE A 817 -77.70 -26.09 -19.95
N VAL A 818 -77.81 -25.52 -21.15
CA VAL A 818 -76.65 -25.24 -22.02
C VAL A 818 -75.68 -24.25 -21.36
N MET A 819 -76.20 -23.22 -20.69
CA MET A 819 -75.38 -22.24 -19.98
C MET A 819 -74.64 -22.84 -18.78
N TYR A 820 -75.28 -23.71 -18.01
CA TYR A 820 -74.62 -24.41 -16.90
C TYR A 820 -73.55 -25.38 -17.40
N ARG A 821 -73.79 -26.12 -18.49
CA ARG A 821 -72.80 -27.04 -19.07
C ARG A 821 -71.53 -26.32 -19.53
N SER A 822 -71.65 -25.17 -20.20
CA SER A 822 -70.48 -24.40 -20.65
C SER A 822 -69.63 -23.88 -19.47
N LEU A 823 -70.25 -23.50 -18.36
CA LEU A 823 -69.55 -23.11 -17.12
C LEU A 823 -68.72 -24.27 -16.53
N PHE A 824 -69.27 -25.48 -16.52
CA PHE A 824 -68.55 -26.67 -16.04
C PHE A 824 -67.42 -27.10 -16.97
N ASP A 825 -67.59 -26.97 -18.30
CA ASP A 825 -66.55 -27.28 -19.27
C ASP A 825 -65.35 -26.31 -19.16
N ALA A 826 -65.60 -25.01 -18.99
CA ALA A 826 -64.55 -24.02 -18.76
C ALA A 826 -63.77 -24.28 -17.47
N SER A 827 -64.48 -24.67 -16.40
CA SER A 827 -63.84 -25.01 -15.11
C SER A 827 -62.95 -26.26 -15.21
N LYS A 828 -63.31 -27.21 -16.07
CA LYS A 828 -62.51 -28.42 -16.34
C LYS A 828 -61.24 -28.11 -17.14
N GLN A 829 -61.32 -27.23 -18.13
CA GLN A 829 -60.13 -26.81 -18.90
C GLN A 829 -59.07 -26.15 -18.01
N LEU A 830 -59.49 -25.26 -17.12
CA LEU A 830 -58.58 -24.64 -16.14
C LEU A 830 -57.94 -25.68 -15.22
N LEU A 831 -58.70 -26.69 -14.78
CA LEU A 831 -58.17 -27.77 -13.96
C LEU A 831 -57.09 -28.58 -14.70
N ASP A 832 -57.26 -28.83 -15.99
CA ASP A 832 -56.29 -29.58 -16.79
C ASP A 832 -55.01 -28.77 -17.07
N GLU A 833 -55.11 -27.44 -17.19
CA GLU A 833 -53.93 -26.56 -17.30
C GLU A 833 -53.09 -26.54 -16.01
N ILE A 834 -53.73 -26.45 -14.84
CA ILE A 834 -53.03 -26.50 -13.54
C ILE A 834 -52.34 -27.86 -13.36
N LYS A 835 -52.96 -28.97 -13.79
CA LYS A 835 -52.30 -30.30 -13.77
C LYS A 835 -51.02 -30.34 -14.62
N CYS A 836 -51.02 -29.71 -15.79
CA CYS A 836 -49.81 -29.62 -16.61
C CYS A 836 -48.68 -28.87 -15.89
N GLN A 837 -49.00 -27.77 -15.20
CA GLN A 837 -48.01 -27.01 -14.42
C GLN A 837 -47.44 -27.82 -13.24
N VAL A 838 -48.27 -28.66 -12.59
CA VAL A 838 -47.80 -29.58 -11.54
C VAL A 838 -46.77 -30.57 -12.09
N GLU A 839 -47.02 -31.18 -13.25
CA GLU A 839 -46.10 -32.16 -13.84
C GLU A 839 -44.77 -31.52 -14.28
N GLU A 840 -44.78 -30.28 -14.79
CA GLU A 840 -43.55 -29.53 -15.08
C GLU A 840 -42.73 -29.21 -13.82
N ALA A 841 -43.40 -28.75 -12.75
CA ALA A 841 -42.74 -28.46 -11.48
C ALA A 841 -42.14 -29.74 -10.86
N LYS A 842 -42.83 -30.88 -11.01
CA LYS A 842 -42.39 -32.20 -10.55
C LYS A 842 -41.18 -32.71 -11.34
N LEU A 843 -41.14 -32.50 -12.66
CA LEU A 843 -39.97 -32.85 -13.48
C LEU A 843 -38.74 -32.04 -13.04
N LYS A 844 -38.90 -30.75 -12.77
CA LYS A 844 -37.82 -29.87 -12.33
C LYS A 844 -37.30 -30.21 -10.92
N GLU A 845 -38.19 -30.56 -10.01
CA GLU A 845 -37.83 -31.10 -8.68
C GLU A 845 -37.03 -32.40 -8.83
N ALA A 846 -37.50 -33.34 -9.66
CA ALA A 846 -36.83 -34.62 -9.87
C ALA A 846 -35.43 -34.48 -10.50
N GLN A 847 -35.24 -33.52 -11.41
CA GLN A 847 -33.93 -33.20 -11.99
C GLN A 847 -32.94 -32.75 -10.91
N LEU A 848 -33.30 -31.74 -10.12
CA LEU A 848 -32.45 -31.22 -9.03
C LEU A 848 -32.21 -32.27 -7.94
N ARG A 849 -33.19 -33.14 -7.69
CA ARG A 849 -33.02 -34.28 -6.79
C ARG A 849 -31.98 -35.28 -7.28
N ASN A 850 -31.92 -35.54 -8.59
CA ASN A 850 -30.92 -36.42 -9.18
C ASN A 850 -29.51 -35.81 -9.15
N GLU A 851 -29.39 -34.49 -9.32
CA GLU A 851 -28.12 -33.77 -9.16
C GLU A 851 -27.62 -33.82 -7.71
N LEU A 852 -28.51 -33.66 -6.72
CA LEU A 852 -28.15 -33.82 -5.31
C LEU A 852 -27.68 -35.24 -4.98
N LYS A 853 -28.29 -36.27 -5.58
CA LYS A 853 -27.81 -37.66 -5.47
C LYS A 853 -26.43 -37.85 -6.08
N ALA A 854 -26.12 -37.17 -7.18
CA ALA A 854 -24.78 -37.21 -7.78
C ALA A 854 -23.70 -36.61 -6.83
N HIS A 855 -24.08 -35.69 -5.95
CA HIS A 855 -23.23 -35.16 -4.87
C HIS A 855 -23.28 -35.96 -3.55
N ASN A 856 -23.84 -37.18 -3.56
CA ASN A 856 -24.04 -38.05 -2.39
C ASN A 856 -24.94 -37.45 -1.29
N ILE A 857 -25.86 -36.56 -1.66
CA ILE A 857 -26.85 -35.97 -0.75
C ILE A 857 -28.20 -36.61 -1.05
N ASP A 858 -28.63 -37.56 -0.22
CA ASP A 858 -29.95 -38.18 -0.35
C ASP A 858 -30.98 -37.45 0.52
N ILE A 859 -32.11 -37.09 -0.09
CA ILE A 859 -33.19 -36.37 0.58
C ILE A 859 -34.40 -37.31 0.71
N PRO A 860 -34.90 -37.54 1.93
CA PRO A 860 -36.04 -38.40 2.17
C PRO A 860 -37.31 -37.81 1.54
N VAL A 861 -38.18 -38.69 1.05
CA VAL A 861 -39.43 -38.29 0.36
C VAL A 861 -40.41 -37.59 1.30
N THR A 862 -40.33 -37.88 2.61
CA THR A 862 -41.19 -37.33 3.67
C THR A 862 -40.47 -36.20 4.41
N GLN A 863 -41.16 -35.08 4.68
CA GLN A 863 -40.61 -33.90 5.39
C GLN A 863 -39.40 -33.24 4.71
N GLN A 864 -39.48 -33.04 3.39
CA GLN A 864 -38.39 -32.48 2.57
C GLN A 864 -37.91 -31.10 3.06
N ILE A 865 -38.80 -30.13 3.29
CA ILE A 865 -38.42 -28.75 3.67
C ILE A 865 -37.65 -28.69 5.01
N PRO A 866 -38.15 -29.25 6.13
CA PRO A 866 -37.41 -29.25 7.40
C PRO A 866 -36.07 -29.99 7.31
N HIS A 867 -36.01 -31.08 6.53
CA HIS A 867 -34.76 -31.83 6.34
C HIS A 867 -33.73 -31.03 5.53
N ILE A 868 -34.16 -30.36 4.46
CA ILE A 868 -33.32 -29.46 3.66
C ILE A 868 -32.81 -28.31 4.53
N GLU A 869 -33.65 -27.70 5.37
CA GLU A 869 -33.25 -26.62 6.27
C GLU A 869 -32.26 -27.10 7.35
N ALA A 870 -32.46 -28.29 7.91
CA ALA A 870 -31.50 -28.89 8.83
C ALA A 870 -30.17 -29.23 8.15
N LEU A 871 -30.21 -29.72 6.90
CA LEU A 871 -29.01 -30.04 6.12
C LEU A 871 -28.25 -28.78 5.71
N LEU A 872 -28.96 -27.74 5.26
CA LEU A 872 -28.39 -26.41 4.99
C LEU A 872 -27.74 -25.85 6.26
N LYS A 873 -28.42 -25.90 7.40
CA LYS A 873 -27.86 -25.44 8.67
C LYS A 873 -26.61 -26.23 9.06
N ARG A 874 -26.61 -27.55 8.87
CA ARG A 874 -25.44 -28.41 9.11
C ARG A 874 -24.29 -28.08 8.17
N LYS A 875 -24.53 -27.96 6.87
CA LYS A 875 -23.52 -27.65 5.85
C LYS A 875 -22.94 -26.25 6.01
N MET A 876 -23.77 -25.27 6.34
CA MET A 876 -23.34 -23.91 6.72
C MET A 876 -22.49 -23.95 7.98
N SER A 877 -22.87 -24.74 9.00
CA SER A 877 -22.08 -24.92 10.22
C SER A 877 -20.76 -25.64 9.95
N GLU A 878 -20.74 -26.70 9.14
CA GLU A 878 -19.51 -27.40 8.70
C GLU A 878 -18.59 -26.47 7.92
N GLN A 879 -19.15 -25.62 7.05
CA GLN A 879 -18.40 -24.63 6.30
C GLN A 879 -17.79 -23.56 7.23
N GLU A 880 -18.56 -23.07 8.22
CA GLU A 880 -18.08 -22.12 9.22
C GLU A 880 -17.03 -22.74 10.18
N GLU A 881 -17.22 -23.98 10.61
CA GLU A 881 -16.21 -24.74 11.37
C GLU A 881 -14.91 -24.89 10.58
N LEU A 882 -14.99 -25.22 9.28
CA LEU A 882 -13.83 -25.31 8.40
C LEU A 882 -13.15 -23.96 8.16
N LYS A 883 -13.90 -22.85 8.12
CA LYS A 883 -13.34 -21.49 8.06
C LYS A 883 -12.67 -21.08 9.38
N LYS A 884 -13.17 -21.57 10.52
CA LYS A 884 -12.68 -21.29 11.87
C LYS A 884 -11.50 -22.15 12.31
N LYS A 885 -11.18 -23.23 11.58
CA LYS A 885 -10.00 -24.04 11.88
C LYS A 885 -8.73 -23.16 11.89
N PRO A 886 -7.85 -23.32 12.89
CA PRO A 886 -6.61 -22.57 12.96
C PRO A 886 -5.76 -22.89 11.73
N ARG A 887 -5.40 -21.84 11.01
CA ARG A 887 -4.62 -21.90 9.78
C ARG A 887 -3.53 -20.86 9.86
N ARG A 888 -2.43 -21.08 9.14
CA ARG A 888 -1.38 -20.07 9.02
C ARG A 888 -2.01 -18.77 8.55
N SER A 889 -1.85 -17.72 9.35
CA SER A 889 -2.31 -16.38 9.07
C SER A 889 -1.16 -15.41 9.24
N CYS A 890 -1.06 -14.44 8.34
CA CYS A 890 -0.13 -13.33 8.52
C CYS A 890 -0.56 -12.50 9.74
N THR A 891 0.38 -12.19 10.64
CA THR A 891 0.10 -11.37 11.84
C THR A 891 0.33 -9.89 11.60
N LEU A 892 0.76 -9.48 10.41
CA LEU A 892 0.90 -8.06 10.07
C LEU A 892 -0.47 -7.38 10.10
N PRO A 893 -0.57 -6.18 10.70
CA PRO A 893 -1.81 -5.43 10.72
C PRO A 893 -2.27 -5.14 9.30
N ASN A 894 -3.52 -5.48 9.01
CA ASN A 894 -4.11 -5.24 7.69
C ASN A 894 -4.37 -3.74 7.51
N TYR A 895 -4.12 -3.21 6.31
CA TYR A 895 -4.36 -1.79 6.03
C TYR A 895 -5.88 -1.57 5.89
N THR A 896 -6.45 -0.67 6.69
CA THR A 896 -7.89 -0.38 6.67
C THR A 896 -8.28 0.23 5.32
N LYS A 897 -9.08 -0.49 4.52
CA LYS A 897 -9.55 -0.03 3.19
C LYS A 897 -10.45 1.20 3.31
N GLY A 898 -9.85 2.39 3.32
CA GLY A 898 -10.54 3.68 3.33
C GLY A 898 -10.70 4.33 1.94
N SER A 899 -9.96 3.87 0.93
CA SER A 899 -10.00 4.41 -0.43
C SER A 899 -9.88 3.28 -1.47
N GLY A 900 -10.57 3.41 -2.61
CA GLY A 900 -10.57 2.41 -3.70
C GLY A 900 -9.22 2.23 -4.39
N ASP A 901 -8.25 3.10 -4.12
CA ASP A 901 -6.95 3.15 -4.78
C ASP A 901 -5.85 2.35 -4.06
N VAL A 902 -6.16 1.69 -2.94
CA VAL A 902 -5.21 0.90 -2.14
C VAL A 902 -5.56 -0.59 -2.20
N LEU A 903 -4.65 -1.42 -2.72
CA LEU A 903 -4.84 -2.86 -2.82
C LEU A 903 -4.61 -3.57 -1.49
N GLY A 904 -3.60 -3.14 -0.73
CA GLY A 904 -3.24 -3.68 0.59
C GLY A 904 -1.76 -3.99 0.72
N LYS A 905 -1.36 -4.55 1.87
CA LYS A 905 0.04 -4.97 2.11
C LYS A 905 0.37 -6.26 1.40
N ILE A 906 1.61 -6.41 0.91
CA ILE A 906 2.07 -7.58 0.14
C ILE A 906 1.73 -8.91 0.83
N ALA A 907 1.98 -9.00 2.15
CA ALA A 907 1.71 -10.23 2.90
C ALA A 907 0.23 -10.69 2.93
N HIS A 908 -0.72 -9.79 2.59
CA HIS A 908 -2.16 -10.08 2.56
C HIS A 908 -2.72 -10.23 1.14
N LEU A 909 -1.93 -9.94 0.10
CA LEU A 909 -2.36 -10.01 -1.30
C LEU A 909 -2.28 -11.43 -1.90
N ALA A 910 -1.56 -12.34 -1.25
CA ALA A 910 -1.38 -13.71 -1.70
C ALA A 910 -1.48 -14.72 -0.55
N GLN A 911 -1.82 -15.96 -0.88
CA GLN A 911 -1.89 -17.09 0.04
C GLN A 911 -1.12 -18.27 -0.55
N ILE A 912 -0.38 -18.99 0.29
CA ILE A 912 0.47 -20.11 -0.12
C ILE A 912 -0.01 -21.37 0.60
N GLU A 913 -0.26 -22.46 -0.14
CA GLU A 913 -0.75 -23.73 0.41
C GLU A 913 0.37 -24.51 1.15
N ASP A 914 1.57 -24.59 0.56
CA ASP A 914 2.69 -25.36 1.11
C ASP A 914 3.45 -24.61 2.22
N ASP A 915 3.66 -25.25 3.37
CA ASP A 915 4.28 -24.65 4.54
C ASP A 915 5.76 -24.32 4.36
N ARG A 916 6.49 -25.18 3.65
CA ARG A 916 7.92 -24.99 3.40
C ARG A 916 8.13 -23.89 2.36
N ALA A 917 7.31 -23.88 1.31
CA ALA A 917 7.30 -22.82 0.31
C ALA A 917 6.93 -21.46 0.94
N ALA A 918 5.91 -21.42 1.80
CA ALA A 918 5.53 -20.20 2.51
C ALA A 918 6.67 -19.67 3.39
N MET A 919 7.34 -20.56 4.14
CA MET A 919 8.50 -20.20 4.95
C MET A 919 9.62 -19.58 4.11
N VAL A 920 10.04 -20.22 3.01
CA VAL A 920 11.17 -19.74 2.22
C VAL A 920 10.85 -18.51 1.36
N ILE A 921 9.63 -18.41 0.83
CA ILE A 921 9.19 -17.23 0.06
C ILE A 921 9.02 -16.04 1.00
N SER A 922 8.35 -16.22 2.15
CA SER A 922 8.19 -15.12 3.12
C SER A 922 9.51 -14.68 3.73
N TRP A 923 10.46 -15.60 3.96
CA TRP A 923 11.83 -15.22 4.33
C TRP A 923 12.56 -14.48 3.22
N HIS A 924 12.40 -14.90 1.96
CA HIS A 924 13.02 -14.23 0.83
C HIS A 924 12.53 -12.79 0.66
N LEU A 925 11.24 -12.56 0.89
CA LEU A 925 10.56 -11.26 0.79
C LEU A 925 10.46 -10.48 2.11
N ALA A 926 11.21 -10.89 3.15
CA ALA A 926 10.99 -10.40 4.51
C ALA A 926 11.08 -8.86 4.65
N SER A 927 11.87 -8.18 3.81
CA SER A 927 11.97 -6.71 3.78
C SER A 927 10.73 -6.03 3.19
N ASP A 928 10.00 -6.72 2.31
CA ASP A 928 8.99 -6.13 1.44
C ASP A 928 7.56 -6.55 1.83
N MET A 929 7.42 -7.54 2.72
CA MET A 929 6.12 -8.08 3.17
C MET A 929 5.19 -7.02 3.79
N ASP A 930 5.75 -5.95 4.37
CA ASP A 930 5.00 -4.86 5.02
C ASP A 930 4.69 -3.67 4.09
N CYS A 931 5.18 -3.68 2.85
CA CYS A 931 4.93 -2.59 1.91
C CYS A 931 3.47 -2.56 1.45
N VAL A 932 2.90 -1.36 1.35
CA VAL A 932 1.53 -1.11 0.90
C VAL A 932 1.52 -0.92 -0.62
N VAL A 933 0.65 -1.65 -1.30
CA VAL A 933 0.48 -1.55 -2.76
C VAL A 933 -0.71 -0.65 -3.08
N THR A 934 -0.47 0.36 -3.93
CA THR A 934 -1.49 1.29 -4.43
C THR A 934 -1.66 1.18 -5.95
N LEU A 935 -2.86 1.51 -6.43
CA LEU A 935 -3.21 1.57 -7.86
C LEU A 935 -2.71 2.86 -8.53
N THR A 936 -2.50 3.93 -7.76
CA THR A 936 -2.07 5.23 -8.28
C THR A 936 -0.91 5.81 -7.47
N THR A 937 -0.05 6.58 -8.14
CA THR A 937 1.03 7.34 -7.50
C THR A 937 0.48 8.38 -6.52
N ASP A 938 -0.69 8.96 -6.80
CA ASP A 938 -1.30 9.95 -5.91
C ASP A 938 -1.85 9.34 -4.62
N ALA A 939 -2.30 8.07 -4.65
CA ALA A 939 -2.59 7.32 -3.43
C ALA A 939 -1.32 6.97 -2.64
N ALA A 940 -0.22 6.61 -3.33
CA ALA A 940 1.08 6.38 -2.68
C ALA A 940 1.61 7.66 -2.02
N ARG A 941 1.50 8.82 -2.70
CA ARG A 941 1.95 10.11 -2.19
C ARG A 941 1.14 10.55 -0.96
N ARG A 942 -0.18 10.36 -0.96
CA ARG A 942 -1.03 10.65 0.21
C ARG A 942 -0.65 9.81 1.45
N ILE A 943 -0.31 8.54 1.27
CA ILE A 943 0.13 7.64 2.35
C ILE A 943 1.56 8.01 2.81
N TYR A 944 2.43 8.39 1.89
CA TYR A 944 3.78 8.87 2.16
C TYR A 944 3.81 10.20 2.93
N ASP A 945 2.93 11.15 2.60
CA ASP A 945 2.82 12.42 3.33
C ASP A 945 2.44 12.21 4.81
N GLU A 946 1.81 11.07 5.13
CA GLU A 946 1.52 10.63 6.51
C GLU A 946 2.66 9.82 7.16
N THR A 947 3.66 9.36 6.41
CA THR A 947 4.78 8.51 6.90
C THR A 947 6.13 8.86 6.25
N GLN A 948 7.06 9.46 7.01
CA GLN A 948 8.41 9.81 6.54
C GLN A 948 9.32 8.57 6.36
N ASP A 949 9.51 8.10 5.13
CA ASP A 949 10.80 7.64 4.55
C ASP A 949 10.65 6.93 3.17
N ASN A 950 11.44 7.38 2.19
CA ASN A 950 11.91 6.80 0.91
C ASN A 950 11.02 6.01 -0.10
N ILE A 951 11.51 6.00 -1.36
CA ILE A 951 10.83 5.96 -2.67
C ILE A 951 10.92 4.58 -3.37
N GLU A 952 9.90 4.14 -4.14
CA GLU A 952 9.95 3.87 -5.61
C GLU A 952 8.68 3.18 -6.18
N HIS A 953 8.48 3.34 -7.49
CA HIS A 953 7.23 3.16 -8.25
C HIS A 953 6.94 1.73 -8.76
N CYS A 954 5.66 1.56 -9.12
CA CYS A 954 4.94 0.33 -9.44
C CYS A 954 5.00 -0.08 -10.92
N GLU A 955 4.85 -1.40 -11.16
CA GLU A 955 3.77 -1.98 -12.00
C GLU A 955 3.85 -3.53 -12.09
N THR A 956 4.81 -4.18 -11.43
CA THR A 956 5.10 -5.62 -11.56
C THR A 956 5.37 -6.26 -10.18
N VAL A 957 4.44 -6.20 -9.22
CA VAL A 957 4.77 -6.43 -7.78
C VAL A 957 5.45 -7.77 -7.48
N PHE A 958 4.80 -8.92 -7.70
CA PHE A 958 5.46 -10.21 -7.42
C PHE A 958 6.54 -10.58 -8.45
N GLY A 959 6.41 -10.14 -9.71
CA GLY A 959 7.43 -10.37 -10.75
C GLY A 959 8.72 -9.55 -10.53
N MET A 960 8.65 -8.37 -9.93
CA MET A 960 9.82 -7.57 -9.53
C MET A 960 10.42 -8.08 -8.22
N LEU A 961 9.58 -8.42 -7.25
CA LEU A 961 10.03 -8.87 -5.93
C LEU A 961 10.66 -10.25 -5.95
N LEU A 962 10.10 -11.17 -6.75
CA LEU A 962 10.60 -12.53 -6.88
C LEU A 962 11.50 -12.72 -8.12
N GLY A 963 11.44 -11.83 -9.12
CA GLY A 963 12.18 -12.02 -10.38
C GLY A 963 11.91 -13.39 -11.00
N ASP A 964 12.97 -14.03 -11.50
CA ASP A 964 12.95 -15.40 -12.04
C ASP A 964 13.23 -16.48 -10.97
N THR A 965 12.90 -16.25 -9.69
CA THR A 965 13.26 -17.17 -8.60
C THR A 965 12.59 -18.55 -8.75
N ILE A 966 13.38 -19.62 -8.59
CA ILE A 966 12.94 -21.01 -8.75
C ILE A 966 12.98 -21.73 -7.40
N ILE A 967 11.95 -22.53 -7.10
CA ILE A 967 11.91 -23.40 -5.90
C ILE A 967 12.20 -24.85 -6.31
N LEU A 968 13.14 -25.46 -5.60
CA LEU A 968 13.57 -26.85 -5.77
C LEU A 968 13.43 -27.64 -4.46
N ASP A 969 13.47 -28.96 -4.54
CA ASP A 969 13.18 -29.79 -3.37
C ASP A 969 14.25 -29.71 -2.28
N ASN A 970 15.52 -29.79 -2.67
CA ASN A 970 16.65 -29.83 -1.75
C ASN A 970 17.89 -29.17 -2.36
N LEU A 971 18.93 -29.00 -1.54
CA LEU A 971 20.18 -28.33 -1.91
C LEU A 971 20.94 -29.07 -3.03
N ASP A 972 20.91 -30.39 -3.05
CA ASP A 972 21.59 -31.19 -4.08
C ASP A 972 20.95 -30.98 -5.46
N ALA A 973 19.61 -30.98 -5.53
CA ALA A 973 18.87 -30.66 -6.75
C ALA A 973 19.14 -29.23 -7.22
N ALA A 974 19.22 -28.26 -6.30
CA ALA A 974 19.54 -26.87 -6.63
C ALA A 974 20.98 -26.69 -7.15
N ASN A 975 21.95 -27.39 -6.55
CA ASN A 975 23.33 -27.40 -7.02
C ASN A 975 23.45 -28.06 -8.40
N HIS A 976 22.75 -29.17 -8.63
CA HIS A 976 22.73 -29.84 -9.93
C HIS A 976 22.09 -28.95 -11.01
N TYR A 977 20.94 -28.36 -10.72
CA TYR A 977 20.25 -27.44 -11.63
C TYR A 977 21.15 -26.25 -12.00
N ARG A 978 21.75 -25.58 -11.01
CA ARG A 978 22.69 -24.47 -11.27
C ARG A 978 23.87 -24.92 -12.13
N LYS A 979 24.46 -26.08 -11.85
CA LYS A 979 25.62 -26.60 -12.59
C LYS A 979 25.31 -26.80 -14.07
N GLU A 980 24.09 -27.22 -14.41
CA GLU A 980 23.66 -27.36 -15.80
C GLU A 980 23.24 -26.02 -16.44
N VAL A 981 22.50 -25.17 -15.72
CA VAL A 981 22.00 -23.88 -16.25
C VAL A 981 23.12 -22.88 -16.51
N VAL A 982 24.12 -22.77 -15.63
CA VAL A 982 25.24 -21.82 -15.79
C VAL A 982 26.09 -22.11 -17.04
N LYS A 983 26.03 -23.34 -17.59
CA LYS A 983 26.69 -23.68 -18.86
C LYS A 983 26.02 -23.04 -20.08
N ILE A 984 24.75 -22.64 -19.95
CA ILE A 984 23.89 -22.20 -21.07
C ILE A 984 23.48 -20.74 -20.91
N THR A 985 23.14 -20.30 -19.69
CA THR A 985 22.63 -18.96 -19.41
C THR A 985 22.81 -18.56 -17.93
N HIS A 986 22.40 -17.34 -17.57
CA HIS A 986 22.41 -16.87 -16.19
C HIS A 986 21.46 -17.70 -15.32
N CYS A 987 21.95 -18.21 -14.18
CA CYS A 987 21.12 -18.95 -13.23
C CYS A 987 20.41 -17.98 -12.27
N PRO A 988 19.08 -18.00 -12.19
CA PRO A 988 18.33 -17.16 -11.25
C PRO A 988 18.56 -17.61 -9.79
N THR A 989 17.99 -16.87 -8.84
CA THR A 989 18.02 -17.27 -7.43
C THR A 989 17.24 -18.57 -7.25
N LEU A 990 17.86 -19.54 -6.57
CA LEU A 990 17.25 -20.82 -6.25
C LEU A 990 16.94 -20.87 -4.75
N LEU A 991 15.69 -21.20 -4.42
CA LEU A 991 15.25 -21.50 -3.07
C LEU A 991 14.99 -23.00 -2.97
N THR A 992 15.27 -23.60 -1.82
CA THR A 992 14.96 -25.01 -1.58
C THR A 992 13.90 -25.16 -0.52
N ARG A 993 13.07 -26.21 -0.60
CA ARG A 993 12.08 -26.50 0.44
C ARG A 993 12.72 -26.78 1.80
N ASP A 994 13.99 -27.18 1.83
CA ASP A 994 14.77 -27.40 3.06
C ASP A 994 15.31 -26.10 3.69
N GLY A 995 15.09 -24.95 3.03
CA GLY A 995 15.43 -23.64 3.57
C GLY A 995 16.72 -23.03 3.04
N ASP A 996 17.43 -23.69 2.13
CA ASP A 996 18.66 -23.13 1.56
C ASP A 996 18.38 -22.20 0.38
N ARG A 997 19.14 -21.10 0.30
CA ARG A 997 19.12 -20.14 -0.82
C ARG A 997 20.46 -20.09 -1.54
N ILE A 998 20.41 -20.25 -2.85
CA ILE A 998 21.53 -20.01 -3.76
C ILE A 998 21.21 -18.74 -4.53
N ARG A 999 21.95 -17.65 -4.25
CA ARG A 999 21.75 -16.39 -4.96
C ARG A 999 22.24 -16.50 -6.41
N SER A 1000 21.62 -15.73 -7.30
CA SER A 1000 21.98 -15.66 -8.72
C SER A 1000 23.49 -15.43 -8.95
N ASN A 1001 24.10 -14.56 -8.14
CA ASN A 1001 25.54 -14.25 -8.13
C ASN A 1001 26.48 -15.38 -7.65
N GLY A 1002 25.94 -16.55 -7.26
CA GLY A 1002 26.75 -17.70 -6.86
C GLY A 1002 27.28 -17.69 -5.43
N LYS A 1003 26.78 -16.81 -4.56
CA LYS A 1003 27.05 -16.89 -3.11
C LYS A 1003 26.13 -17.93 -2.47
N PHE A 1004 26.74 -18.97 -1.88
CA PHE A 1004 26.06 -20.03 -1.11
C PHE A 1004 26.84 -20.31 0.19
N GLY A 1005 26.14 -20.79 1.23
CA GLY A 1005 26.74 -21.07 2.56
C GLY A 1005 26.64 -19.91 3.57
N GLY A 1006 26.59 -20.24 4.86
CA GLY A 1006 26.42 -19.30 5.98
C GLY A 1006 24.98 -19.13 6.47
N LEU A 1007 24.80 -18.73 7.74
CA LEU A 1007 23.50 -18.60 8.43
C LEU A 1007 22.49 -17.72 7.67
N GLN A 1008 22.97 -16.71 6.95
CA GLN A 1008 22.19 -15.76 6.13
C GLN A 1008 21.62 -16.33 4.82
N ASN A 1009 21.98 -17.56 4.45
CA ASN A 1009 21.46 -18.28 3.28
C ASN A 1009 20.60 -19.48 3.69
N LYS A 1010 20.26 -19.59 4.98
CA LYS A 1010 19.36 -20.61 5.52
C LYS A 1010 18.14 -19.95 6.13
N ALA A 1011 16.96 -20.35 5.67
CA ALA A 1011 15.69 -19.86 6.16
C ALA A 1011 15.53 -20.23 7.64
N PRO A 1012 15.19 -19.27 8.52
CA PRO A 1012 14.89 -19.58 9.90
C PRO A 1012 13.56 -20.36 9.99
N PRO A 1013 13.37 -21.18 11.05
CA PRO A 1013 12.10 -21.84 11.31
C PRO A 1013 10.93 -20.83 11.36
N MET A 1014 9.73 -21.23 10.92
CA MET A 1014 8.57 -20.32 10.81
C MET A 1014 8.29 -19.48 12.06
N ASP A 1015 8.47 -20.03 13.26
CA ASP A 1015 8.23 -19.32 14.53
C ASP A 1015 9.13 -18.08 14.70
N LYS A 1016 10.31 -18.08 14.08
CA LYS A 1016 11.26 -16.96 14.12
C LYS A 1016 10.96 -15.87 13.09
N LEU A 1017 10.02 -16.09 12.16
CA LEU A 1017 9.57 -15.08 11.19
C LEU A 1017 8.59 -14.06 11.80
N ARG A 1018 8.28 -14.16 13.11
CA ARG A 1018 7.43 -13.22 13.87
C ARG A 1018 6.09 -12.92 13.18
N GLY A 1019 5.55 -13.93 12.49
CA GLY A 1019 4.27 -13.89 11.77
C GLY A 1019 4.24 -13.04 10.49
N MET A 1020 5.41 -12.60 9.99
CA MET A 1020 5.59 -12.14 8.61
C MET A 1020 5.61 -13.33 7.64
N VAL A 1021 4.52 -14.10 7.58
CA VAL A 1021 4.40 -15.27 6.71
C VAL A 1021 3.08 -15.22 5.94
N PHE A 1022 3.08 -15.61 4.67
CA PHE A 1022 1.87 -15.65 3.85
C PHE A 1022 0.81 -16.57 4.46
N GLY A 1023 -0.45 -16.15 4.40
CA GLY A 1023 -1.57 -16.96 4.89
C GLY A 1023 -1.78 -18.24 4.08
N ALA A 1024 -2.36 -19.26 4.70
CA ALA A 1024 -2.81 -20.47 4.00
C ALA A 1024 -4.24 -20.29 3.44
N PRO A 1025 -4.52 -20.80 2.23
CA PRO A 1025 -5.85 -20.73 1.64
C PRO A 1025 -6.88 -21.51 2.44
N VAL A 1026 -8.15 -21.13 2.28
CA VAL A 1026 -9.26 -21.90 2.86
C VAL A 1026 -9.28 -23.30 2.24
N PRO A 1027 -9.55 -24.36 3.03
CA PRO A 1027 -9.57 -25.72 2.51
C PRO A 1027 -10.51 -25.85 1.31
N LYS A 1028 -10.10 -26.58 0.26
CA LYS A 1028 -10.92 -26.84 -0.94
C LYS A 1028 -12.30 -27.44 -0.62
N GLN A 1029 -12.40 -28.16 0.50
CA GLN A 1029 -13.65 -28.69 1.05
C GLN A 1029 -14.67 -27.59 1.40
N CYS A 1030 -14.22 -26.38 1.78
CA CYS A 1030 -15.09 -25.24 2.06
C CYS A 1030 -15.77 -24.70 0.80
N LEU A 1031 -15.07 -24.75 -0.35
CA LEU A 1031 -15.60 -24.36 -1.67
C LEU A 1031 -16.62 -25.38 -2.17
N ILE A 1032 -16.29 -26.67 -2.06
CA ILE A 1032 -17.21 -27.79 -2.41
C ILE A 1032 -18.49 -27.73 -1.56
N LEU A 1033 -18.37 -27.41 -0.26
CA LEU A 1033 -19.53 -27.19 0.60
C LEU A 1033 -20.37 -26.00 0.15
N GLY A 1034 -19.76 -24.93 -0.38
CA GLY A 1034 -20.47 -23.78 -0.94
C GLY A 1034 -21.34 -24.16 -2.13
N GLU A 1035 -20.78 -24.91 -3.09
CA GLU A 1035 -21.53 -25.43 -4.25
C GLU A 1035 -22.70 -26.33 -3.81
N GLN A 1036 -22.49 -27.17 -2.80
CA GLN A 1036 -23.55 -28.01 -2.22
C GLN A 1036 -24.65 -27.19 -1.53
N ILE A 1037 -24.29 -26.10 -0.84
CA ILE A 1037 -25.25 -25.18 -0.22
C ILE A 1037 -26.12 -24.50 -1.29
N ASP A 1038 -25.52 -24.03 -2.37
CA ASP A 1038 -26.26 -23.36 -3.46
C ASP A 1038 -27.22 -24.33 -4.16
N LEU A 1039 -26.79 -25.56 -4.43
CA LEU A 1039 -27.64 -26.60 -5.02
C LEU A 1039 -28.82 -26.97 -4.10
N LEU A 1040 -28.59 -27.05 -2.78
CA LEU A 1040 -29.65 -27.28 -1.78
C LEU A 1040 -30.66 -26.13 -1.70
N GLN A 1041 -30.23 -24.89 -1.88
CA GLN A 1041 -31.14 -23.73 -1.95
C GLN A 1041 -32.01 -23.76 -3.21
N GLN A 1042 -31.43 -24.11 -4.36
CA GLN A 1042 -32.18 -24.25 -5.61
C GLN A 1042 -33.22 -25.37 -5.51
N TYR A 1043 -32.86 -26.50 -4.91
CA TYR A 1043 -33.79 -27.60 -4.65
C TYR A 1043 -34.91 -27.19 -3.69
N ARG A 1044 -34.61 -26.47 -2.59
CA ARG A 1044 -35.61 -25.91 -1.68
C ARG A 1044 -36.64 -25.06 -2.43
N SER A 1045 -36.19 -24.14 -3.28
CA SER A 1045 -37.08 -23.30 -4.08
C SER A 1045 -37.96 -24.10 -5.04
N ALA A 1046 -37.43 -25.16 -5.65
CA ALA A 1046 -38.20 -26.05 -6.52
C ALA A 1046 -39.28 -26.82 -5.76
N VAL A 1047 -38.96 -27.34 -4.57
CA VAL A 1047 -39.93 -28.03 -3.69
C VAL A 1047 -41.03 -27.08 -3.21
N CYS A 1048 -40.69 -25.85 -2.80
CA CYS A 1048 -41.68 -24.83 -2.43
C CYS A 1048 -42.62 -24.50 -3.60
N LYS A 1049 -42.08 -24.35 -4.82
CA LYS A 1049 -42.88 -24.08 -6.01
C LYS A 1049 -43.80 -25.25 -6.37
N LEU A 1050 -43.32 -26.49 -6.26
CA LEU A 1050 -44.16 -27.66 -6.45
C LEU A 1050 -45.28 -27.73 -5.38
N GLY A 1051 -44.99 -27.32 -4.15
CA GLY A 1051 -45.98 -27.17 -3.07
C GLY A 1051 -47.08 -26.16 -3.44
N SER A 1052 -46.70 -24.95 -3.84
CA SER A 1052 -47.68 -23.89 -4.17
C SER A 1052 -48.58 -24.26 -5.35
N VAL A 1053 -48.03 -24.85 -6.42
CA VAL A 1053 -48.83 -25.25 -7.58
C VAL A 1053 -49.77 -26.43 -7.24
N ASN A 1054 -49.37 -27.32 -6.33
CA ASN A 1054 -50.28 -28.34 -5.80
C ASN A 1054 -51.37 -27.75 -4.89
N GLU A 1055 -51.07 -26.70 -4.12
CA GLU A 1055 -52.08 -25.96 -3.36
C GLU A 1055 -53.10 -25.29 -4.31
N ASP A 1056 -52.65 -24.68 -5.41
CA ASP A 1056 -53.53 -24.11 -6.44
C ASP A 1056 -54.42 -25.20 -7.08
N LEU A 1057 -53.87 -26.38 -7.38
CA LEU A 1057 -54.63 -27.52 -7.88
C LEU A 1057 -55.70 -27.98 -6.88
N ASN A 1058 -55.33 -28.09 -5.61
CA ASN A 1058 -56.25 -28.47 -4.54
C ASN A 1058 -57.32 -27.40 -4.32
N GLY A 1059 -56.96 -26.11 -4.36
CA GLY A 1059 -57.91 -25.01 -4.27
C GLY A 1059 -58.92 -25.02 -5.42
N GLN A 1060 -58.49 -25.34 -6.64
CA GLN A 1060 -59.40 -25.49 -7.77
C GLN A 1060 -60.29 -26.73 -7.66
N LEU A 1061 -59.78 -27.84 -7.12
CA LEU A 1061 -60.59 -29.04 -6.81
C LEU A 1061 -61.61 -28.75 -5.70
N GLU A 1062 -61.22 -28.02 -4.65
CA GLU A 1062 -62.11 -27.58 -3.58
C GLU A 1062 -63.18 -26.63 -4.10
N TYR A 1063 -62.84 -25.68 -4.97
CA TYR A 1063 -63.79 -24.80 -5.65
C TYR A 1063 -64.88 -25.59 -6.36
N LEU A 1064 -64.51 -26.62 -7.13
CA LEU A 1064 -65.46 -27.53 -7.79
C LEU A 1064 -66.33 -28.33 -6.79
N HIS A 1065 -65.86 -28.50 -5.56
CA HIS A 1065 -66.57 -29.19 -4.47
C HIS A 1065 -67.27 -28.25 -3.48
N THR A 1066 -67.26 -26.94 -3.71
CA THR A 1066 -67.96 -25.95 -2.87
C THR A 1066 -69.47 -26.22 -2.83
N PRO A 1067 -70.17 -25.79 -1.75
CA PRO A 1067 -71.62 -25.89 -1.67
C PRO A 1067 -72.32 -25.23 -2.86
N ASP A 1068 -71.82 -24.07 -3.31
CA ASP A 1068 -72.39 -23.34 -4.44
C ASP A 1068 -72.23 -24.08 -5.77
N MET A 1069 -71.05 -24.66 -6.05
CA MET A 1069 -70.85 -25.44 -7.28
C MET A 1069 -71.60 -26.77 -7.23
N LYS A 1070 -71.71 -27.41 -6.06
CA LYS A 1070 -72.58 -28.57 -5.86
C LYS A 1070 -74.06 -28.21 -6.03
N LYS A 1071 -74.49 -27.05 -5.53
CA LYS A 1071 -75.86 -26.55 -5.71
C LYS A 1071 -76.14 -26.25 -7.17
N LYS A 1072 -75.25 -25.58 -7.90
CA LYS A 1072 -75.39 -25.37 -9.35
C LYS A 1072 -75.41 -26.68 -10.14
N LYS A 1073 -74.67 -27.70 -9.69
CA LYS A 1073 -74.71 -29.05 -10.27
C LYS A 1073 -76.04 -29.76 -9.97
N GLN A 1074 -76.57 -29.62 -8.75
CA GLN A 1074 -77.91 -30.10 -8.39
C GLN A 1074 -79.00 -29.37 -9.17
N GLU A 1075 -78.92 -28.04 -9.32
CA GLU A 1075 -79.82 -27.24 -10.15
C GLU A 1075 -79.77 -27.69 -11.61
N LEU A 1076 -78.59 -28.00 -12.16
CA LEU A 1076 -78.45 -28.59 -13.49
C LEU A 1076 -79.16 -29.96 -13.57
N ASP A 1077 -78.91 -30.85 -12.61
CA ASP A 1077 -79.53 -32.18 -12.56
C ASP A 1077 -81.07 -32.08 -12.37
N GLU A 1078 -81.55 -31.11 -11.60
CA GLU A 1078 -82.97 -30.83 -11.38
C GLU A 1078 -83.63 -30.23 -12.62
N GLN A 1079 -82.98 -29.28 -13.29
CA GLN A 1079 -83.44 -28.72 -14.56
C GLN A 1079 -83.47 -29.81 -15.64
N GLU A 1080 -82.51 -30.73 -15.68
CA GLU A 1080 -82.53 -31.88 -16.60
C GLU A 1080 -83.67 -32.87 -16.27
N LYS A 1081 -83.96 -33.12 -14.98
CA LYS A 1081 -85.12 -33.94 -14.58
C LYS A 1081 -86.45 -33.25 -14.91
N SER A 1082 -86.55 -31.95 -14.66
CA SER A 1082 -87.73 -31.14 -14.97
C SER A 1082 -87.97 -31.11 -16.48
N LEU A 1083 -86.90 -30.94 -17.27
CA LEU A 1083 -86.93 -31.02 -18.72
C LEU A 1083 -87.48 -32.38 -19.18
N LYS A 1084 -86.97 -33.50 -18.65
CA LYS A 1084 -87.48 -34.85 -18.97
C LYS A 1084 -88.95 -35.04 -18.60
N LEU A 1085 -89.39 -34.49 -17.46
CA LEU A 1085 -90.79 -34.58 -17.04
C LEU A 1085 -91.71 -33.76 -17.96
N ILE A 1086 -91.27 -32.57 -18.38
CA ILE A 1086 -92.00 -31.72 -19.32
C ILE A 1086 -92.04 -32.38 -20.70
N GLU A 1087 -90.94 -32.97 -21.19
CA GLU A 1087 -90.89 -33.76 -22.42
C GLU A 1087 -91.87 -34.95 -22.38
N GLN A 1088 -91.95 -35.64 -21.25
CA GLN A 1088 -92.91 -36.72 -21.05
C GLN A 1088 -94.36 -36.23 -21.05
N LYS A 1089 -94.65 -35.09 -20.41
CA LYS A 1089 -95.99 -34.45 -20.41
C LYS A 1089 -96.40 -33.94 -21.80
N LEU A 1090 -95.43 -33.56 -22.62
CA LEU A 1090 -95.63 -33.15 -24.02
C LEU A 1090 -95.87 -34.35 -24.96
N GLY A 1091 -95.86 -35.59 -24.44
CA GLY A 1091 -96.11 -36.79 -25.24
C GLY A 1091 -94.94 -37.21 -26.13
N MET A 1092 -93.74 -36.66 -25.90
CA MET A 1092 -92.56 -37.01 -26.67
C MET A 1092 -92.08 -38.40 -26.24
N THR A 1093 -92.17 -39.40 -27.11
CA THR A 1093 -91.51 -40.70 -26.90
C THR A 1093 -89.99 -40.48 -26.81
N PRO A 1094 -89.26 -41.18 -25.92
CA PRO A 1094 -87.82 -40.98 -25.79
C PRO A 1094 -87.16 -41.33 -27.11
N THR A 1095 -86.62 -40.32 -27.79
CA THR A 1095 -85.80 -40.51 -28.98
C THR A 1095 -84.56 -41.28 -28.58
N ARG A 1096 -84.51 -42.52 -29.02
CA ARG A 1096 -83.33 -43.37 -29.04
C ARG A 1096 -82.26 -42.61 -29.83
N LYS A 1097 -81.19 -42.20 -29.13
CA LYS A 1097 -79.92 -41.65 -29.65
C LYS A 1097 -79.94 -41.24 -31.13
N CYS A 1098 -80.23 -39.98 -31.41
CA CYS A 1098 -79.79 -39.37 -32.66
C CYS A 1098 -78.89 -38.18 -32.31
N ASN A 1099 -77.73 -38.12 -32.97
CA ASN A 1099 -76.56 -37.26 -32.74
C ASN A 1099 -75.60 -37.69 -31.62
N ASP A 1100 -74.99 -38.87 -31.79
CA ASP A 1100 -73.65 -39.19 -31.28
C ASP A 1100 -72.56 -38.57 -32.20
N SER A 1101 -72.75 -37.32 -32.63
CA SER A 1101 -71.83 -36.57 -33.50
C SER A 1101 -71.30 -35.33 -32.77
N LEU A 1102 -70.88 -35.50 -31.52
CA LEU A 1102 -70.02 -34.59 -30.75
C LEU A 1102 -69.43 -35.36 -29.55
N ARG A 1103 -68.86 -36.53 -29.83
CA ARG A 1103 -67.94 -37.26 -28.96
C ARG A 1103 -66.82 -37.87 -29.80
N HIS A 1104 -65.90 -37.03 -30.29
CA HIS A 1104 -64.51 -37.43 -30.37
C HIS A 1104 -63.80 -36.98 -29.09
N SER A 1105 -64.00 -37.72 -28.00
CA SER A 1105 -62.91 -37.93 -27.05
C SER A 1105 -62.16 -39.16 -27.53
N THR A 1106 -60.97 -39.01 -28.05
CA THR A 1106 -60.00 -40.11 -28.15
C THR A 1106 -59.71 -40.57 -26.72
N LYS A 1107 -60.44 -41.61 -26.25
CA LYS A 1107 -59.91 -42.52 -25.25
C LYS A 1107 -58.85 -43.35 -25.98
N VAL A 1108 -57.59 -43.03 -25.74
CA VAL A 1108 -56.54 -44.04 -25.84
C VAL A 1108 -56.58 -44.77 -24.51
N GLU A 1109 -57.09 -46.00 -24.52
CA GLU A 1109 -56.87 -46.96 -23.44
C GLU A 1109 -55.37 -47.21 -23.33
N MET A 1110 -54.85 -47.06 -22.11
CA MET A 1110 -53.56 -47.63 -21.72
C MET A 1110 -53.66 -49.14 -21.84
N THR A 1111 -53.01 -49.69 -22.86
CA THR A 1111 -52.46 -51.05 -22.79
C THR A 1111 -50.94 -50.92 -22.74
N ASP A 1112 -50.38 -51.39 -21.63
CA ASP A 1112 -48.96 -51.64 -21.44
C ASP A 1112 -48.35 -52.39 -22.63
N CYS A 1113 -47.18 -51.93 -23.09
CA CYS A 1113 -46.10 -52.81 -23.55
C CYS A 1113 -44.78 -52.01 -23.70
N PRO A 1114 -43.62 -52.70 -23.65
CA PRO A 1114 -42.52 -52.34 -22.76
C PRO A 1114 -41.45 -51.44 -23.41
N ILE A 1115 -40.73 -50.73 -22.54
CA ILE A 1115 -39.48 -50.04 -22.82
C ILE A 1115 -38.43 -51.06 -23.33
N PRO A 1116 -37.84 -50.89 -24.53
CA PRO A 1116 -36.54 -51.45 -24.86
C PRO A 1116 -35.43 -50.44 -24.49
N PRO A 1117 -34.28 -50.90 -23.98
CA PRO A 1117 -33.27 -50.03 -23.39
C PRO A 1117 -32.51 -49.20 -24.43
N LYS A 1118 -32.21 -47.95 -24.07
CA LYS A 1118 -31.20 -47.12 -24.76
C LYS A 1118 -29.86 -47.84 -24.76
N ARG A 1119 -29.42 -48.32 -25.93
CA ARG A 1119 -28.06 -48.81 -26.15
C ARG A 1119 -27.14 -47.61 -26.35
N MET A 1120 -26.15 -47.52 -25.47
CA MET A 1120 -25.04 -46.57 -25.50
C MET A 1120 -24.33 -46.55 -26.86
N ARG A 1121 -24.06 -45.36 -27.40
CA ARG A 1121 -23.06 -45.14 -28.45
C ARG A 1121 -21.69 -45.14 -27.76
N ARG A 1122 -20.90 -46.19 -28.00
CA ARG A 1122 -19.50 -46.31 -27.56
C ARG A 1122 -18.67 -45.17 -28.16
N GLU A 1123 -18.10 -44.33 -27.32
CA GLU A 1123 -16.83 -43.66 -27.61
C GLU A 1123 -15.72 -44.71 -27.47
N THR A 1124 -15.06 -45.03 -28.58
CA THR A 1124 -13.82 -45.82 -28.58
C THR A 1124 -12.62 -44.88 -28.57
N THR A 1125 -11.91 -44.96 -27.45
CA THR A 1125 -10.58 -44.47 -27.14
C THR A 1125 -9.58 -44.79 -28.25
N ARG A 1126 -8.84 -43.78 -28.73
CA ARG A 1126 -7.55 -43.99 -29.41
C ARG A 1126 -6.45 -44.08 -28.35
N GLN A 1127 -5.93 -45.28 -28.14
CA GLN A 1127 -4.58 -45.50 -27.63
C GLN A 1127 -3.79 -46.33 -28.65
N ASN A 1128 -2.52 -45.97 -28.76
CA ASN A 1128 -1.51 -46.50 -29.68
C ASN A 1128 -1.34 -48.02 -29.63
N ARG A 1129 -1.12 -48.64 -30.81
CA ARG A 1129 -0.02 -49.60 -31.05
C ARG A 1129 0.15 -49.90 -32.55
N ILE A 1130 1.43 -49.99 -32.92
CA ILE A 1130 2.05 -50.19 -34.24
C ILE A 1130 1.68 -51.56 -34.83
N PRO A 1131 1.59 -51.69 -36.18
CA PRO A 1131 2.50 -52.61 -36.85
C PRO A 1131 3.09 -52.10 -38.19
N THR A 1132 4.25 -52.68 -38.45
CA THR A 1132 5.19 -52.71 -39.58
C THR A 1132 4.64 -52.86 -41.01
N LYS A 1133 5.37 -52.20 -41.93
CA LYS A 1133 5.80 -52.56 -43.31
C LYS A 1133 5.00 -53.62 -44.10
N SER A 1134 4.57 -53.23 -45.30
CA SER A 1134 5.04 -53.82 -46.58
C SER A 1134 4.44 -53.09 -47.80
N ASP A 1135 5.35 -52.70 -48.69
CA ASP A 1135 5.28 -52.64 -50.16
C ASP A 1135 4.63 -51.46 -50.92
N VAL A 1136 5.54 -50.90 -51.74
CA VAL A 1136 5.47 -49.94 -52.87
C VAL A 1136 5.46 -48.46 -52.53
#